data_AF-A0A661CPS8-F1
#
_entry.id   AF-A0A661CPS8-F1
#
_cell.length_a   1.000
_cell.length_b   1.000
_cell.length_c   1.000
_cell.angle_alpha   90.00
_cell.angle_beta   90.00
_cell.angle_gamma   90.00
#
_symmetry.space_group_name_H-M   'P 1'
#
loop_
_entity.id
_entity.type
_entity.pdbx_description
1 polymer ?
#
loop_
_entity_poly.entity_id
_entity_poly.type
_entity_poly.pdbx_seq_one_letter_code
_entity_poly.pdbx_strand_id
1 'polypeptide(L)'
;MLNKRHLLRSTSLIGLALPLLPVAQAATDCTAVTDIPQSECEVLTDLYNSTDGPNWTDNMGWNVTNTPCDWGGVSYEIKEDTYLKGVVCENGHVRKIDLYQNNLNGPIPESITRLTRLTSLKLGSNNLGGDASQAIPDFLGELTNLWTLSLWGNQFIGPVPDSLGDLTRLRSLSLSKNPIGGTLPTFLGGLTKLKTLSMHNNELTGSLQPLENLSNLQTLWLYNNDLSGTLDVLSNFPVLAETSVSYNDFSGTIPEGLGDLSHLVSFSAHHNDLTGAIPESLGNLSNLEKLALNSNELSDSIPESLGNLNSLKVLSLHYNELSGSIPNSLGNLSSLQELWLYKNQLSGTIPDELGNLNQLLEISLSNNNLSGSIPESLGNLNNLERLSLHKNQLSGSIPESLGNLNQLQKLKLHANELCGNIPLSLMNLNRLFSLQIDNNHLTASEPAFIDWLNSKNATWATTQTPCFASSNDACLVYGLHDDGLNDTQFFTINPNNDFEVNALGETHVGHDIEGMAMHPETLEIYASSGDDQATGLENGYIYHVNKDDGALTPICSTGLGEVSAMSFRPTDATLWVWADSEGLFTIDINQIDNGVCDKTEIVSHSAKVEGLAWGVEGNILYGSAGNVLYRYFSETGAVEQACNDFPSQVEALDMLADGTLLFGLHEASDTRIHSFDIDTCSVRESISMSVDTPYTDIEGMAWRCP
;
A
#
# COMPACT_ATOMS: atom_id res chain seq x y z
N MET A 1 -38.70 -17.03 36.77
CA MET A 1 -39.04 -15.86 37.60
C MET A 1 -39.25 -14.68 36.66
N LEU A 2 -40.45 -14.44 36.13
CA LEU A 2 -41.50 -13.57 36.70
C LEU A 2 -40.94 -12.23 37.23
N ASN A 3 -41.13 -11.15 36.47
CA ASN A 3 -41.84 -10.00 37.02
C ASN A 3 -42.61 -9.20 35.96
N LYS A 4 -43.91 -9.06 36.23
CA LYS A 4 -44.94 -8.28 35.55
C LYS A 4 -45.07 -6.91 36.23
N ARG A 5 -45.66 -5.96 35.49
CA ARG A 5 -46.63 -4.89 35.87
C ARG A 5 -46.13 -3.49 35.44
N HIS A 6 -46.92 -2.59 34.87
CA HIS A 6 -48.37 -2.39 34.94
C HIS A 6 -48.94 -1.75 33.65
N LEU A 7 -50.05 -2.31 33.16
CA LEU A 7 -51.08 -1.63 32.37
C LEU A 7 -51.92 -0.73 33.30
N LEU A 8 -52.35 0.42 32.79
CA LEU A 8 -53.62 1.05 33.16
C LEU A 8 -54.42 1.32 31.87
N ARG A 9 -55.45 0.49 31.67
CA ARG A 9 -56.61 0.75 30.80
C ARG A 9 -57.66 1.45 31.64
N SER A 10 -58.22 2.56 31.15
CA SER A 10 -59.58 2.99 31.51
C SER A 10 -60.58 2.33 30.55
N THR A 11 -61.77 2.02 31.06
CA THR A 11 -62.84 1.32 30.33
C THR A 11 -64.06 2.22 30.15
N SER A 12 -64.72 2.03 29.01
CA SER A 12 -66.16 2.15 28.75
C SER A 12 -66.82 3.55 28.69
N LEU A 13 -67.15 3.95 27.46
CA LEU A 13 -68.54 4.27 27.10
C LEU A 13 -68.85 3.75 25.70
N ILE A 14 -69.66 2.69 25.65
CA ILE A 14 -70.26 2.15 24.42
C ILE A 14 -71.38 3.12 24.02
N GLY A 15 -71.08 4.00 23.08
CA GLY A 15 -72.06 4.72 22.29
C GLY A 15 -72.21 4.02 20.94
N LEU A 16 -73.41 3.51 20.65
CA LEU A 16 -73.81 3.06 19.32
C LEU A 16 -73.65 4.22 18.33
N ALA A 17 -72.54 4.26 17.59
CA ALA A 17 -72.44 4.99 16.34
C ALA A 17 -72.49 3.96 15.22
N LEU A 18 -73.48 4.12 14.33
CA LEU A 18 -73.61 3.37 13.08
C LEU A 18 -72.26 3.33 12.33
N PRO A 19 -71.99 2.31 11.50
CA PRO A 19 -70.89 2.42 10.55
C PRO A 19 -71.23 3.60 9.64
N LEU A 20 -70.54 4.72 9.83
CA LEU A 20 -70.48 5.73 8.79
C LEU A 20 -69.81 5.01 7.62
N LEU A 21 -70.61 4.69 6.60
CA LEU A 21 -70.13 4.49 5.25
C LEU A 21 -69.05 5.55 4.99
N PRO A 22 -67.92 5.23 4.35
CA PRO A 22 -67.00 6.25 3.93
C PRO A 22 -67.81 7.20 3.05
N VAL A 23 -68.01 8.43 3.54
CA VAL A 23 -68.48 9.50 2.67
C VAL A 23 -67.39 9.57 1.62
N ALA A 24 -67.71 9.17 0.39
CA ALA A 24 -66.82 9.38 -0.74
C ALA A 24 -66.52 10.89 -0.73
N GLN A 25 -65.33 11.25 -0.27
CA GLN A 25 -64.89 12.63 -0.33
C GLN A 25 -64.84 12.97 -1.81
N ALA A 26 -65.61 13.97 -2.22
CA ALA A 26 -65.64 14.37 -3.61
C ALA A 26 -64.21 14.75 -4.01
N ALA A 27 -63.79 14.27 -5.19
CA ALA A 27 -62.54 14.68 -5.82
C ALA A 27 -62.42 16.21 -5.82
N THR A 28 -61.19 16.73 -5.81
CA THR A 28 -60.93 18.17 -5.83
C THR A 28 -61.72 18.84 -6.96
N ASP A 29 -62.47 19.88 -6.61
CA ASP A 29 -63.18 20.71 -7.59
C ASP A 29 -62.26 21.88 -7.97
N CYS A 30 -61.56 21.75 -9.09
CA CYS A 30 -60.65 22.78 -9.57
C CYS A 30 -61.34 24.12 -9.89
N THR A 31 -62.68 24.17 -10.01
CA THR A 31 -63.41 25.44 -10.17
C THR A 31 -63.50 26.23 -8.86
N ALA A 32 -63.29 25.56 -7.71
CA ALA A 32 -63.33 26.14 -6.38
C ALA A 32 -61.93 26.45 -5.80
N VAL A 33 -60.86 26.17 -6.55
CA VAL A 33 -59.48 26.48 -6.16
C VAL A 33 -59.18 27.96 -6.41
N THR A 34 -58.59 28.64 -5.41
CA THR A 34 -58.23 30.07 -5.50
C THR A 34 -56.74 30.35 -5.58
N ASP A 35 -55.91 29.38 -5.22
CA ASP A 35 -54.46 29.61 -4.99
C ASP A 35 -53.65 29.53 -6.30
N ILE A 36 -54.20 28.84 -7.31
CA ILE A 36 -53.62 28.67 -8.65
C ILE A 36 -54.74 28.69 -9.71
N PRO A 37 -54.43 28.94 -11.00
CA PRO A 37 -55.39 28.81 -12.07
C PRO A 37 -56.02 27.42 -12.11
N GLN A 38 -57.32 27.34 -12.45
CA GLN A 38 -58.05 26.08 -12.62
C GLN A 38 -57.28 25.10 -13.51
N SER A 39 -56.70 25.59 -14.61
CA SER A 39 -55.92 24.76 -15.55
C SER A 39 -54.70 24.11 -14.91
N GLU A 40 -54.07 24.71 -13.90
CA GLU A 40 -52.93 24.13 -13.19
C GLU A 40 -53.40 23.09 -12.15
N CYS A 41 -54.52 23.35 -11.46
CA CYS A 41 -55.14 22.34 -10.59
C CYS A 41 -55.53 21.08 -11.35
N GLU A 42 -56.09 21.23 -12.57
CA GLU A 42 -56.45 20.10 -13.42
C GLU A 42 -55.22 19.26 -13.80
N VAL A 43 -54.06 19.89 -14.02
CA VAL A 43 -52.80 19.16 -14.29
C VAL A 43 -52.33 18.37 -13.08
N LEU A 44 -52.38 18.97 -11.87
CA LEU A 44 -51.97 18.26 -10.66
C LEU A 44 -52.90 17.07 -10.38
N THR A 45 -54.20 17.24 -10.63
CA THR A 45 -55.19 16.15 -10.51
C THR A 45 -54.96 15.06 -11.56
N ASP A 46 -54.58 15.43 -12.78
CA ASP A 46 -54.23 14.48 -13.84
C ASP A 46 -52.95 13.70 -13.48
N LEU A 47 -51.90 14.37 -12.98
CA LEU A 47 -50.69 13.73 -12.46
C LEU A 47 -51.00 12.73 -11.34
N TYR A 48 -51.86 13.12 -10.40
CA TYR A 48 -52.32 12.24 -9.33
C TYR A 48 -52.99 10.98 -9.89
N ASN A 49 -53.94 11.15 -10.82
CA ASN A 49 -54.68 10.02 -11.37
C ASN A 49 -53.81 9.13 -12.29
N SER A 50 -52.93 9.73 -13.10
CA SER A 50 -52.11 9.00 -14.06
C SER A 50 -50.99 8.19 -13.42
N THR A 51 -50.59 8.56 -12.20
CA THR A 51 -49.48 7.90 -11.48
C THR A 51 -49.93 7.14 -10.23
N ASP A 52 -51.18 6.68 -10.22
CA ASP A 52 -51.76 5.84 -9.16
C ASP A 52 -51.78 6.52 -7.78
N GLY A 53 -52.19 7.79 -7.77
CA GLY A 53 -52.32 8.68 -6.62
C GLY A 53 -52.86 8.08 -5.31
N PRO A 54 -53.94 7.29 -5.34
CA PRO A 54 -54.48 6.65 -4.14
C PRO A 54 -53.49 5.73 -3.42
N ASN A 55 -52.47 5.22 -4.13
CA ASN A 55 -51.45 4.31 -3.63
C ASN A 55 -50.07 4.95 -3.44
N TRP A 56 -49.96 6.29 -3.58
CA TRP A 56 -48.75 7.01 -3.19
C TRP A 56 -48.49 6.84 -1.69
N THR A 57 -47.22 6.92 -1.30
CA THR A 57 -46.82 6.83 0.12
C THR A 57 -47.39 7.99 0.94
N ASP A 58 -47.33 9.19 0.38
CA ASP A 58 -47.91 10.42 0.91
C ASP A 58 -48.68 11.12 -0.21
N ASN A 59 -50.00 11.10 -0.07
CA ASN A 59 -50.96 11.84 -0.89
C ASN A 59 -51.71 12.89 -0.07
N MET A 60 -51.13 13.41 1.02
CA MET A 60 -51.80 14.36 1.88
C MET A 60 -52.31 15.59 1.11
N GLY A 61 -53.62 15.80 1.15
CA GLY A 61 -54.31 16.91 0.48
C GLY A 61 -54.66 16.66 -0.99
N TRP A 62 -53.90 15.80 -1.68
CA TRP A 62 -54.07 15.52 -3.10
C TRP A 62 -55.45 14.97 -3.41
N ASN A 63 -56.13 15.60 -4.37
CA ASN A 63 -57.48 15.22 -4.82
C ASN A 63 -58.53 15.15 -3.68
N VAL A 64 -58.28 15.85 -2.56
CA VAL A 64 -59.12 15.89 -1.36
C VAL A 64 -59.40 17.33 -0.91
N THR A 65 -58.42 18.23 -1.00
CA THR A 65 -58.57 19.66 -0.66
C THR A 65 -58.62 20.54 -1.92
N ASN A 66 -59.13 21.76 -1.76
CA ASN A 66 -59.08 22.81 -2.80
C ASN A 66 -57.92 23.79 -2.57
N THR A 67 -56.84 23.34 -1.93
CA THR A 67 -55.62 24.13 -1.66
C THR A 67 -54.38 23.43 -2.23
N PRO A 68 -54.20 23.38 -3.57
CA PRO A 68 -53.14 22.58 -4.17
C PRO A 68 -51.72 23.02 -3.80
N CYS A 69 -51.54 24.25 -3.33
CA CYS A 69 -50.25 24.75 -2.85
C CYS A 69 -49.82 24.17 -1.49
N ASP A 70 -50.74 23.51 -0.78
CA ASP A 70 -50.47 22.81 0.49
C ASP A 70 -50.39 21.29 0.29
N TRP A 71 -50.50 20.79 -0.95
CA TRP A 71 -50.46 19.36 -1.23
C TRP A 71 -49.08 18.80 -0.96
N GLY A 72 -49.03 17.83 -0.03
CA GLY A 72 -47.80 17.30 0.53
C GLY A 72 -47.10 16.26 -0.34
N GLY A 73 -45.91 15.87 0.09
CA GLY A 73 -45.21 14.68 -0.38
C GLY A 73 -44.34 14.18 0.75
N VAL A 74 -43.76 12.98 0.61
CA VAL A 74 -43.07 12.28 1.71
C VAL A 74 -41.99 13.15 2.37
N SER A 75 -42.32 13.82 3.45
CA SER A 75 -41.36 14.65 4.19
C SER A 75 -40.57 13.79 5.18
N TYR A 76 -39.37 14.25 5.55
CA TYR A 76 -38.60 13.69 6.66
C TYR A 76 -38.02 14.85 7.46
N GLU A 77 -38.09 14.77 8.78
CA GLU A 77 -37.45 15.75 9.66
C GLU A 77 -35.96 15.43 9.75
N ILE A 78 -35.12 16.30 9.20
CA ILE A 78 -33.74 16.44 9.67
C ILE A 78 -33.79 17.51 10.75
N LYS A 79 -33.13 17.27 11.88
CA LYS A 79 -33.02 18.20 13.02
C LYS A 79 -32.92 19.66 12.53
N GLU A 80 -33.92 20.46 12.90
CA GLU A 80 -34.08 21.91 12.74
C GLU A 80 -34.55 22.47 11.39
N ASP A 81 -34.73 21.68 10.31
CA ASP A 81 -35.31 22.17 9.05
C ASP A 81 -36.36 21.20 8.46
N THR A 82 -37.58 21.69 8.22
CA THR A 82 -38.63 20.94 7.51
C THR A 82 -38.44 21.10 6.00
N TYR A 83 -37.94 20.06 5.32
CA TYR A 83 -37.88 20.04 3.86
C TYR A 83 -39.29 19.77 3.30
N LEU A 84 -39.99 20.83 2.87
CA LEU A 84 -41.32 20.72 2.28
C LEU A 84 -41.25 20.01 0.92
N LYS A 85 -41.69 18.75 0.87
CA LYS A 85 -41.97 18.02 -0.37
C LYS A 85 -43.45 18.19 -0.73
N GLY A 86 -43.78 18.01 -2.02
CA GLY A 86 -45.11 18.24 -2.57
C GLY A 86 -45.13 19.36 -3.61
N VAL A 87 -46.21 20.14 -3.63
CA VAL A 87 -46.39 21.25 -4.57
C VAL A 87 -45.95 22.55 -3.92
N VAL A 88 -45.14 23.35 -4.62
CA VAL A 88 -44.78 24.70 -4.18
C VAL A 88 -45.27 25.70 -5.21
N CYS A 89 -46.09 26.65 -4.75
CA CYS A 89 -46.60 27.74 -5.56
C CYS A 89 -45.82 29.04 -5.32
N GLU A 90 -45.71 29.88 -6.35
CA GLU A 90 -45.12 31.21 -6.27
C GLU A 90 -45.95 32.18 -7.11
N ASN A 91 -46.37 33.30 -6.52
CA ASN A 91 -47.20 34.32 -7.17
C ASN A 91 -48.49 33.76 -7.82
N GLY A 92 -49.15 32.82 -7.13
CA GLY A 92 -50.40 32.21 -7.58
C GLY A 92 -50.24 31.19 -8.70
N HIS A 93 -49.08 30.58 -8.88
CA HIS A 93 -48.82 29.56 -9.90
C HIS A 93 -47.93 28.44 -9.36
N VAL A 94 -48.10 27.22 -9.86
CA VAL A 94 -47.25 26.07 -9.55
C VAL A 94 -45.82 26.35 -10.04
N ARG A 95 -44.87 26.28 -9.12
CA ARG A 95 -43.45 26.60 -9.36
C ARG A 95 -42.54 25.39 -9.24
N LYS A 96 -42.84 24.48 -8.31
CA LYS A 96 -42.09 23.25 -8.10
C LYS A 96 -43.04 22.10 -7.79
N ILE A 97 -42.67 20.91 -8.24
CA ILE A 97 -43.27 19.63 -7.85
C ILE A 97 -42.14 18.74 -7.38
N ASP A 98 -42.18 18.33 -6.11
CA ASP A 98 -41.23 17.41 -5.49
C ASP A 98 -41.96 16.21 -4.89
N LEU A 99 -42.02 15.12 -5.66
CA LEU A 99 -42.65 13.85 -5.29
C LEU A 99 -41.61 12.72 -5.21
N TYR A 100 -40.42 13.07 -4.72
CA TYR A 100 -39.33 12.13 -4.51
C TYR A 100 -39.71 11.02 -3.50
N GLN A 101 -39.44 9.76 -3.85
CA GLN A 101 -39.68 8.59 -3.00
C GLN A 101 -41.15 8.42 -2.57
N ASN A 102 -42.09 8.64 -3.48
CA ASN A 102 -43.52 8.67 -3.15
C ASN A 102 -44.34 7.53 -3.76
N ASN A 103 -43.68 6.49 -4.27
CA ASN A 103 -44.32 5.31 -4.87
C ASN A 103 -45.23 5.63 -6.07
N LEU A 104 -44.92 6.67 -6.86
CA LEU A 104 -45.66 6.98 -8.09
C LEU A 104 -45.53 5.80 -9.07
N ASN A 105 -46.63 5.41 -9.70
CA ASN A 105 -46.68 4.29 -10.65
C ASN A 105 -47.55 4.63 -11.86
N GLY A 106 -47.00 4.54 -13.07
CA GLY A 106 -47.70 4.90 -14.31
C GLY A 106 -46.98 6.00 -15.10
N PRO A 107 -47.60 6.54 -16.15
CA PRO A 107 -47.00 7.56 -17.00
C PRO A 107 -47.07 8.96 -16.38
N ILE A 108 -46.06 9.77 -16.67
CA ILE A 108 -46.16 11.23 -16.55
C ILE A 108 -47.19 11.71 -17.60
N PRO A 109 -48.21 12.49 -17.24
CA PRO A 109 -49.22 12.92 -18.19
C PRO A 109 -48.71 14.08 -19.04
N GLU A 110 -49.05 14.09 -20.34
CA GLU A 110 -48.70 15.17 -21.26
C GLU A 110 -49.23 16.54 -20.78
N SER A 111 -50.34 16.54 -20.04
CA SER A 111 -50.92 17.78 -19.50
C SER A 111 -49.97 18.59 -18.61
N ILE A 112 -48.89 17.96 -18.11
CA ILE A 112 -47.83 18.62 -17.34
C ILE A 112 -47.23 19.83 -18.07
N THR A 113 -47.22 19.84 -19.41
CA THR A 113 -46.71 20.95 -20.23
C THR A 113 -47.47 22.25 -20.02
N ARG A 114 -48.72 22.20 -19.52
CA ARG A 114 -49.52 23.39 -19.19
C ARG A 114 -48.98 24.15 -17.98
N LEU A 115 -48.11 23.55 -17.16
CA LEU A 115 -47.41 24.22 -16.06
C LEU A 115 -46.23 25.06 -16.57
N THR A 116 -46.52 26.05 -17.40
CA THR A 116 -45.50 26.85 -18.12
C THR A 116 -44.54 27.61 -17.21
N ARG A 117 -44.87 27.81 -15.92
CA ARG A 117 -44.02 28.48 -14.91
C ARG A 117 -43.20 27.53 -14.04
N LEU A 118 -43.30 26.22 -14.27
CA LEU A 118 -42.57 25.22 -13.50
C LEU A 118 -41.06 25.40 -13.65
N THR A 119 -40.34 25.36 -12.53
CA THR A 119 -38.86 25.45 -12.48
C THR A 119 -38.20 24.21 -11.95
N SER A 120 -38.93 23.38 -11.21
CA SER A 120 -38.38 22.16 -10.64
C SER A 120 -39.41 21.06 -10.76
N LEU A 121 -39.04 19.98 -11.43
CA LEU A 121 -39.79 18.75 -11.49
C LEU A 121 -38.91 17.63 -10.96
N LYS A 122 -39.25 17.11 -9.78
CA LYS A 122 -38.51 16.03 -9.12
C LYS A 122 -39.46 14.86 -8.87
N LEU A 123 -39.27 13.81 -9.65
CA LEU A 123 -40.06 12.60 -9.61
C LEU A 123 -39.17 11.36 -9.38
N GLY A 124 -37.99 11.56 -8.79
CA GLY A 124 -37.02 10.48 -8.61
C GLY A 124 -37.41 9.43 -7.56
N SER A 125 -36.82 8.24 -7.67
CA SER A 125 -37.03 7.08 -6.81
C SER A 125 -38.50 6.66 -6.72
N ASN A 126 -39.13 6.48 -7.87
CA ASN A 126 -40.52 6.03 -8.04
C ASN A 126 -40.55 4.84 -9.02
N ASN A 127 -41.75 4.43 -9.44
CA ASN A 127 -41.98 3.36 -10.42
C ASN A 127 -42.51 3.95 -11.75
N LEU A 128 -42.07 5.17 -12.11
CA LEU A 128 -42.51 5.80 -13.36
C LEU A 128 -41.86 5.09 -14.56
N GLY A 129 -42.61 4.98 -15.64
CA GLY A 129 -42.22 4.22 -16.83
C GLY A 129 -42.65 2.74 -16.79
N GLY A 130 -43.45 2.32 -15.80
CA GLY A 130 -43.79 0.93 -15.43
C GLY A 130 -44.44 -0.01 -16.46
N ASP A 131 -44.41 0.31 -17.75
CA ASP A 131 -44.55 -0.68 -18.83
C ASP A 131 -43.21 -0.69 -19.59
N ALA A 132 -42.64 -1.86 -19.87
CA ALA A 132 -41.27 -2.08 -20.36
C ALA A 132 -40.95 -1.46 -21.74
N SER A 133 -41.77 -0.54 -22.22
CA SER A 133 -41.68 0.21 -23.47
C SER A 133 -41.57 1.73 -23.27
N GLN A 134 -41.68 2.25 -22.04
CA GLN A 134 -41.81 3.69 -21.84
C GLN A 134 -40.46 4.40 -21.75
N ALA A 135 -40.11 5.12 -22.80
CA ALA A 135 -39.01 6.08 -22.83
C ALA A 135 -39.34 7.35 -22.02
N ILE A 136 -38.32 8.18 -21.76
CA ILE A 136 -38.54 9.53 -21.23
C ILE A 136 -39.45 10.28 -22.22
N PRO A 137 -40.57 10.87 -21.78
CA PRO A 137 -41.50 11.51 -22.72
C PRO A 137 -40.94 12.78 -23.38
N ASP A 138 -41.03 12.87 -24.70
CA ASP A 138 -40.53 13.99 -25.50
C ASP A 138 -41.12 15.35 -25.07
N PHE A 139 -42.41 15.37 -24.69
CA PHE A 139 -43.10 16.61 -24.30
C PHE A 139 -42.49 17.28 -23.06
N LEU A 140 -41.65 16.59 -22.28
CA LEU A 140 -40.92 17.21 -21.16
C LEU A 140 -39.99 18.34 -21.63
N GLY A 141 -39.56 18.33 -22.89
CA GLY A 141 -38.81 19.43 -23.52
C GLY A 141 -39.58 20.76 -23.59
N GLU A 142 -40.92 20.72 -23.57
CA GLU A 142 -41.75 21.93 -23.64
C GLU A 142 -41.72 22.77 -22.34
N LEU A 143 -41.26 22.19 -21.23
CA LEU A 143 -41.14 22.84 -19.93
C LEU A 143 -39.90 23.75 -19.85
N THR A 144 -39.73 24.65 -20.82
CA THR A 144 -38.53 25.49 -21.05
C THR A 144 -38.13 26.41 -19.89
N ASN A 145 -38.98 26.57 -18.87
CA ASN A 145 -38.65 27.29 -17.63
C ASN A 145 -37.93 26.45 -16.57
N LEU A 146 -37.76 25.14 -16.78
CA LEU A 146 -37.10 24.24 -15.83
C LEU A 146 -35.64 24.63 -15.56
N TRP A 147 -35.31 24.63 -14.28
CA TRP A 147 -33.95 24.70 -13.75
C TRP A 147 -33.49 23.35 -13.21
N THR A 148 -34.44 22.50 -12.81
CA THR A 148 -34.16 21.17 -12.27
C THR A 148 -35.13 20.16 -12.85
N LEU A 149 -34.60 19.12 -13.49
CA LEU A 149 -35.32 17.93 -13.90
C LEU A 149 -34.65 16.72 -13.25
N SER A 150 -35.40 16.00 -12.44
CA SER A 150 -34.90 14.83 -11.72
C SER A 150 -35.88 13.66 -11.87
N LEU A 151 -35.45 12.67 -12.65
CA LEU A 151 -36.19 11.44 -12.96
C LEU A 151 -35.41 10.19 -12.51
N TRP A 152 -34.38 10.35 -11.67
CA TRP A 152 -33.52 9.25 -11.25
C TRP A 152 -34.28 8.13 -10.55
N GLY A 153 -33.83 6.88 -10.60
CA GLY A 153 -34.45 5.78 -9.86
C GLY A 153 -35.88 5.50 -10.29
N ASN A 154 -36.11 5.38 -11.60
CA ASN A 154 -37.38 5.00 -12.21
C ASN A 154 -37.12 3.83 -13.19
N GLN A 155 -38.06 3.58 -14.11
CA GLN A 155 -38.01 2.46 -15.05
C GLN A 155 -37.95 2.93 -16.51
N PHE A 156 -37.42 4.15 -16.77
CA PHE A 156 -37.34 4.70 -18.11
C PHE A 156 -36.29 3.96 -18.97
N ILE A 157 -36.67 3.57 -20.18
CA ILE A 157 -35.79 2.88 -21.15
C ILE A 157 -35.46 3.76 -22.37
N GLY A 158 -34.63 3.24 -23.27
CA GLY A 158 -34.34 3.87 -24.56
C GLY A 158 -33.42 5.09 -24.46
N PRO A 159 -33.18 5.82 -25.56
CA PRO A 159 -32.31 6.97 -25.57
C PRO A 159 -32.95 8.17 -24.87
N VAL A 160 -32.10 9.07 -24.37
CA VAL A 160 -32.55 10.38 -23.89
C VAL A 160 -33.05 11.21 -25.08
N PRO A 161 -34.29 11.74 -25.05
CA PRO A 161 -34.89 12.40 -26.21
C PRO A 161 -34.30 13.79 -26.48
N ASP A 162 -34.16 14.11 -27.77
CA ASP A 162 -33.56 15.37 -28.26
C ASP A 162 -34.28 16.62 -27.77
N SER A 163 -35.59 16.52 -27.50
CA SER A 163 -36.41 17.62 -27.00
C SER A 163 -35.95 18.15 -25.64
N LEU A 164 -35.23 17.36 -24.83
CA LEU A 164 -34.64 17.89 -23.59
C LEU A 164 -33.58 18.97 -23.85
N GLY A 165 -33.05 19.07 -25.08
CA GLY A 165 -32.19 20.17 -25.52
C GLY A 165 -32.86 21.54 -25.45
N ASP A 166 -34.19 21.62 -25.49
CA ASP A 166 -34.95 22.87 -25.40
C ASP A 166 -34.96 23.46 -23.98
N LEU A 167 -34.57 22.66 -22.98
CA LEU A 167 -34.49 23.06 -21.57
C LEU A 167 -33.23 23.90 -21.29
N THR A 168 -32.97 24.94 -22.08
CA THR A 168 -31.77 25.79 -22.02
C THR A 168 -31.56 26.56 -20.70
N ARG A 169 -32.52 26.52 -19.78
CA ARG A 169 -32.43 27.09 -18.43
C ARG A 169 -31.97 26.08 -17.37
N LEU A 170 -31.83 24.81 -17.74
CA LEU A 170 -31.52 23.72 -16.83
C LEU A 170 -30.17 23.94 -16.15
N ARG A 171 -30.16 23.72 -14.84
CA ARG A 171 -28.98 23.79 -13.96
C ARG A 171 -28.66 22.44 -13.35
N SER A 172 -29.67 21.57 -13.24
CA SER A 172 -29.51 20.21 -12.72
C SER A 172 -30.36 19.24 -13.54
N LEU A 173 -29.71 18.22 -14.09
CA LEU A 173 -30.32 17.09 -14.77
C LEU A 173 -29.90 15.81 -14.08
N SER A 174 -30.86 15.03 -13.60
CA SER A 174 -30.59 13.72 -13.00
C SER A 174 -31.51 12.66 -13.59
N LEU A 175 -30.90 11.74 -14.33
CA LEU A 175 -31.52 10.60 -15.01
C LEU A 175 -30.95 9.26 -14.53
N SER A 176 -30.18 9.27 -13.44
CA SER A 176 -29.44 8.10 -12.93
C SER A 176 -30.35 6.95 -12.48
N LYS A 177 -29.84 5.72 -12.42
CA LYS A 177 -30.61 4.54 -11.97
C LYS A 177 -31.90 4.34 -12.78
N ASN A 178 -31.76 4.35 -14.10
CA ASN A 178 -32.79 3.90 -15.04
C ASN A 178 -32.13 2.93 -16.03
N PRO A 179 -32.87 2.11 -16.76
CA PRO A 179 -32.35 1.33 -17.90
C PRO A 179 -32.25 2.19 -19.19
N ILE A 180 -31.73 3.42 -19.11
CA ILE A 180 -31.58 4.32 -20.28
C ILE A 180 -30.39 3.85 -21.11
N GLY A 181 -30.63 3.61 -22.40
CA GLY A 181 -29.61 3.18 -23.34
C GLY A 181 -29.19 4.28 -24.32
N GLY A 182 -28.44 3.90 -25.36
CA GLY A 182 -27.97 4.82 -26.40
C GLY A 182 -26.77 5.66 -25.95
N THR A 183 -26.40 6.66 -26.72
CA THR A 183 -25.25 7.52 -26.41
C THR A 183 -25.64 8.75 -25.62
N LEU A 184 -24.66 9.41 -24.99
CA LEU A 184 -24.85 10.78 -24.51
C LEU A 184 -25.32 11.68 -25.68
N PRO A 185 -26.46 12.39 -25.56
CA PRO A 185 -26.96 13.23 -26.64
C PRO A 185 -26.11 14.48 -26.89
N THR A 186 -25.90 14.84 -28.16
CA THR A 186 -25.10 16.01 -28.55
C THR A 186 -25.68 17.35 -28.10
N PHE A 187 -27.00 17.43 -27.88
CA PHE A 187 -27.64 18.65 -27.36
C PHE A 187 -27.15 19.01 -25.95
N LEU A 188 -26.60 18.06 -25.18
CA LEU A 188 -26.11 18.31 -23.82
C LEU A 188 -25.09 19.44 -23.81
N GLY A 189 -24.19 19.51 -24.80
CA GLY A 189 -23.23 20.60 -24.94
C GLY A 189 -23.87 21.99 -25.11
N GLY A 190 -25.14 22.06 -25.53
CA GLY A 190 -25.92 23.30 -25.61
C GLY A 190 -26.52 23.76 -24.28
N LEU A 191 -26.60 22.88 -23.26
CA LEU A 191 -27.16 23.19 -21.93
C LEU A 191 -26.13 23.90 -21.05
N THR A 192 -25.58 25.01 -21.54
CA THR A 192 -24.44 25.74 -20.94
C THR A 192 -24.65 26.25 -19.51
N LYS A 193 -25.89 26.26 -18.98
CA LYS A 193 -26.21 26.61 -17.58
C LYS A 193 -26.15 25.42 -16.62
N LEU A 194 -25.93 24.22 -17.13
CA LEU A 194 -25.91 23.00 -16.36
C LEU A 194 -24.73 23.02 -15.39
N LYS A 195 -25.03 22.78 -14.11
CA LYS A 195 -24.07 22.67 -13.01
C LYS A 195 -23.95 21.23 -12.50
N THR A 196 -25.04 20.48 -12.57
CA THR A 196 -25.08 19.09 -12.13
C THR A 196 -25.64 18.22 -13.24
N LEU A 197 -24.85 17.24 -13.67
CA LEU A 197 -25.28 16.19 -14.59
C LEU A 197 -25.06 14.82 -13.91
N SER A 198 -26.15 14.07 -13.76
CA SER A 198 -26.13 12.77 -13.09
C SER A 198 -26.85 11.75 -13.96
N MET A 199 -26.09 10.86 -14.59
CA MET A 199 -26.58 9.79 -15.48
C MET A 199 -25.95 8.42 -15.16
N HIS A 200 -25.48 8.24 -13.92
CA HIS A 200 -24.86 7.00 -13.44
C HIS A 200 -25.88 5.85 -13.28
N ASN A 201 -25.43 4.59 -13.27
CA ASN A 201 -26.28 3.40 -13.23
C ASN A 201 -27.35 3.41 -14.36
N ASN A 202 -26.89 3.48 -15.61
CA ASN A 202 -27.71 3.31 -16.81
C ASN A 202 -26.99 2.34 -17.78
N GLU A 203 -27.46 2.24 -19.02
CA GLU A 203 -26.89 1.42 -20.11
C GLU A 203 -26.31 2.34 -21.22
N LEU A 204 -25.76 3.49 -20.83
CA LEU A 204 -25.26 4.49 -21.78
C LEU A 204 -23.96 4.03 -22.42
N THR A 205 -23.81 4.29 -23.72
CA THR A 205 -22.64 3.93 -24.53
C THR A 205 -21.99 5.16 -25.18
N GLY A 206 -20.86 4.97 -25.85
CA GLY A 206 -20.15 6.03 -26.57
C GLY A 206 -19.33 6.94 -25.64
N SER A 207 -18.91 8.10 -26.15
CA SER A 207 -17.88 8.93 -25.49
C SER A 207 -18.41 10.19 -24.81
N LEU A 208 -17.52 10.87 -24.07
CA LEU A 208 -17.79 12.13 -23.37
C LEU A 208 -17.86 13.36 -24.28
N GLN A 209 -17.54 13.24 -25.57
CA GLN A 209 -17.50 14.36 -26.53
C GLN A 209 -18.75 15.27 -26.53
N PRO A 210 -19.99 14.74 -26.38
CA PRO A 210 -21.20 15.57 -26.29
C PRO A 210 -21.21 16.60 -25.15
N LEU A 211 -20.32 16.47 -24.15
CA LEU A 211 -20.27 17.34 -22.97
C LEU A 211 -19.28 18.49 -23.11
N GLU A 212 -18.51 18.58 -24.20
CA GLU A 212 -17.32 19.44 -24.36
C GLU A 212 -17.52 20.91 -23.95
N ASN A 213 -18.71 21.48 -24.19
CA ASN A 213 -19.00 22.89 -23.97
C ASN A 213 -19.60 23.23 -22.58
N LEU A 214 -19.66 22.28 -21.65
CA LEU A 214 -20.28 22.45 -20.33
C LEU A 214 -19.37 23.15 -19.30
N SER A 215 -18.94 24.37 -19.60
CA SER A 215 -17.98 25.12 -18.77
C SER A 215 -18.48 25.53 -17.36
N ASN A 216 -19.78 25.44 -17.08
CA ASN A 216 -20.37 25.70 -15.76
C ASN A 216 -20.57 24.43 -14.92
N LEU A 217 -20.16 23.27 -15.43
CA LEU A 217 -20.40 21.99 -14.77
C LEU A 217 -19.54 21.86 -13.51
N GLN A 218 -20.21 21.61 -12.39
CA GLN A 218 -19.61 21.47 -11.06
C GLN A 218 -19.61 20.01 -10.59
N THR A 219 -20.64 19.24 -10.99
CA THR A 219 -20.80 17.84 -10.60
C THR A 219 -21.15 17.01 -11.83
N LEU A 220 -20.36 15.96 -12.07
CA LEU A 220 -20.57 14.99 -13.15
C LEU A 220 -20.54 13.56 -12.60
N TRP A 221 -21.67 12.86 -12.65
CA TRP A 221 -21.74 11.45 -12.25
C TRP A 221 -22.21 10.59 -13.42
N LEU A 222 -21.29 9.82 -13.98
CA LEU A 222 -21.49 8.91 -15.12
C LEU A 222 -21.12 7.45 -14.79
N TYR A 223 -20.82 7.15 -13.53
CA TYR A 223 -20.36 5.82 -13.16
C TYR A 223 -21.37 4.70 -13.41
N ASN A 224 -20.89 3.47 -13.60
CA ASN A 224 -21.72 2.29 -13.86
C ASN A 224 -22.61 2.48 -15.11
N ASN A 225 -21.96 2.55 -16.26
CA ASN A 225 -22.51 2.58 -17.62
C ASN A 225 -21.54 1.79 -18.55
N ASP A 226 -21.82 1.78 -19.85
CA ASP A 226 -20.98 1.18 -20.90
C ASP A 226 -20.29 2.27 -21.76
N LEU A 227 -19.94 3.42 -21.14
CA LEU A 227 -19.29 4.54 -21.84
C LEU A 227 -17.83 4.20 -22.17
N SER A 228 -17.33 4.69 -23.29
CA SER A 228 -15.98 4.40 -23.79
C SER A 228 -15.30 5.63 -24.40
N GLY A 229 -14.07 5.46 -24.88
CA GLY A 229 -13.24 6.55 -25.41
C GLY A 229 -12.33 7.17 -24.34
N THR A 230 -11.86 8.39 -24.56
CA THR A 230 -10.87 9.07 -23.67
C THR A 230 -11.53 10.04 -22.69
N LEU A 231 -10.78 10.40 -21.65
CA LEU A 231 -11.21 11.34 -20.61
C LEU A 231 -10.86 12.81 -20.91
N ASP A 232 -10.26 13.13 -22.06
CA ASP A 232 -9.72 14.46 -22.39
C ASP A 232 -10.71 15.61 -22.15
N VAL A 233 -11.98 15.35 -22.45
CA VAL A 233 -13.10 16.29 -22.28
C VAL A 233 -13.23 16.81 -20.85
N LEU A 234 -12.83 16.04 -19.84
CA LEU A 234 -12.92 16.47 -18.43
C LEU A 234 -12.09 17.74 -18.16
N SER A 235 -11.01 17.97 -18.91
CA SER A 235 -10.16 19.16 -18.79
C SER A 235 -10.88 20.45 -19.17
N ASN A 236 -12.02 20.37 -19.87
CA ASN A 236 -12.79 21.53 -20.33
C ASN A 236 -13.75 22.09 -19.26
N PHE A 237 -13.73 21.55 -18.03
CA PHE A 237 -14.67 21.90 -16.97
C PHE A 237 -13.96 22.66 -15.83
N PRO A 238 -13.65 23.97 -15.98
CA PRO A 238 -12.76 24.71 -15.07
C PRO A 238 -13.31 24.89 -13.63
N VAL A 239 -14.61 24.68 -13.44
CA VAL A 239 -15.28 24.78 -12.12
C VAL A 239 -15.78 23.42 -11.62
N LEU A 240 -15.30 22.33 -12.21
CA LEU A 240 -15.64 20.97 -11.80
C LEU A 240 -15.11 20.72 -10.39
N ALA A 241 -16.03 20.38 -9.49
CA ALA A 241 -15.72 20.08 -8.10
C ALA A 241 -15.76 18.58 -7.82
N GLU A 242 -16.64 17.84 -8.50
CA GLU A 242 -16.79 16.41 -8.31
C GLU A 242 -17.05 15.71 -9.64
N THR A 243 -16.29 14.64 -9.91
CA THR A 243 -16.57 13.76 -11.04
C THR A 243 -16.32 12.30 -10.73
N SER A 244 -17.24 11.45 -11.20
CA SER A 244 -17.06 10.00 -11.19
C SER A 244 -17.50 9.39 -12.52
N VAL A 245 -16.54 8.75 -13.18
CA VAL A 245 -16.66 8.02 -14.45
C VAL A 245 -16.36 6.54 -14.29
N SER A 246 -16.41 6.05 -13.05
CA SER A 246 -16.00 4.70 -12.65
C SER A 246 -16.92 3.61 -13.17
N TYR A 247 -16.49 2.36 -13.29
CA TYR A 247 -17.31 1.27 -13.85
C TYR A 247 -17.84 1.63 -15.24
N ASN A 248 -16.93 1.82 -16.18
CA ASN A 248 -17.18 2.06 -17.61
C ASN A 248 -16.03 1.40 -18.41
N ASP A 249 -16.01 1.60 -19.73
CA ASP A 249 -14.99 1.10 -20.66
C ASP A 249 -14.10 2.26 -21.17
N PHE A 250 -13.79 3.26 -20.33
CA PHE A 250 -12.90 4.36 -20.72
C PHE A 250 -11.47 3.86 -20.88
N SER A 251 -10.81 4.34 -21.93
CA SER A 251 -9.46 3.92 -22.34
C SER A 251 -8.54 5.13 -22.53
N GLY A 252 -7.25 4.85 -22.75
CA GLY A 252 -6.23 5.88 -22.91
C GLY A 252 -5.77 6.46 -21.57
N THR A 253 -5.09 7.60 -21.60
CA THR A 253 -4.42 8.15 -20.43
C THR A 253 -5.34 9.04 -19.59
N ILE A 254 -4.96 9.23 -18.33
CA ILE A 254 -5.51 10.34 -17.52
C ILE A 254 -4.99 11.66 -18.13
N PRO A 255 -5.86 12.62 -18.49
CA PRO A 255 -5.42 13.85 -19.15
C PRO A 255 -4.62 14.75 -18.22
N GLU A 256 -3.49 15.29 -18.70
CA GLU A 256 -2.67 16.25 -17.93
C GLU A 256 -3.46 17.49 -17.52
N GLY A 257 -4.39 17.96 -18.36
CA GLY A 257 -5.24 19.13 -18.10
C GLY A 257 -6.17 19.00 -16.90
N LEU A 258 -6.38 17.77 -16.37
CA LEU A 258 -7.08 17.61 -15.10
C LEU A 258 -6.37 18.31 -13.93
N GLY A 259 -5.04 18.45 -14.00
CA GLY A 259 -4.25 19.15 -13.00
C GLY A 259 -4.56 20.65 -12.87
N ASP A 260 -5.22 21.26 -13.87
CA ASP A 260 -5.59 22.67 -13.86
C ASP A 260 -6.94 22.93 -13.16
N LEU A 261 -7.68 21.87 -12.80
CA LEU A 261 -9.02 21.97 -12.22
C LEU A 261 -8.99 22.27 -10.73
N SER A 262 -8.54 23.48 -10.36
CA SER A 262 -8.35 23.92 -8.97
C SER A 262 -9.57 23.80 -8.02
N HIS A 263 -10.79 23.64 -8.56
CA HIS A 263 -12.01 23.42 -7.78
C HIS A 263 -12.25 21.93 -7.44
N LEU A 264 -11.50 21.01 -8.03
CA LEU A 264 -11.73 19.57 -7.93
C LEU A 264 -11.45 19.07 -6.52
N VAL A 265 -12.49 18.51 -5.89
CA VAL A 265 -12.50 17.95 -4.55
C VAL A 265 -12.53 16.42 -4.60
N SER A 266 -13.18 15.83 -5.61
CA SER A 266 -13.25 14.38 -5.74
C SER A 266 -13.18 13.95 -7.20
N PHE A 267 -12.19 13.09 -7.49
CA PHE A 267 -12.03 12.44 -8.78
C PHE A 267 -12.05 10.91 -8.60
N SER A 268 -12.92 10.24 -9.36
CA SER A 268 -12.99 8.77 -9.37
C SER A 268 -13.14 8.23 -10.79
N ALA A 269 -12.16 7.44 -11.22
CA ALA A 269 -12.13 6.77 -12.52
C ALA A 269 -11.79 5.27 -12.40
N HIS A 270 -11.96 4.69 -11.21
CA HIS A 270 -11.73 3.27 -10.96
C HIS A 270 -12.63 2.33 -11.78
N HIS A 271 -12.18 1.10 -12.04
CA HIS A 271 -12.87 0.12 -12.91
C HIS A 271 -13.12 0.68 -14.32
N ASN A 272 -12.03 0.90 -15.05
CA ASN A 272 -11.99 1.25 -16.47
C ASN A 272 -10.74 0.58 -17.10
N ASP A 273 -10.46 0.88 -18.37
CA ASP A 273 -9.30 0.40 -19.13
C ASP A 273 -8.26 1.53 -19.32
N LEU A 274 -8.09 2.41 -18.32
CA LEU A 274 -7.15 3.53 -18.41
C LEU A 274 -5.71 3.04 -18.34
N THR A 275 -4.83 3.59 -19.18
CA THR A 275 -3.43 3.18 -19.33
C THR A 275 -2.46 4.33 -19.10
N GLY A 276 -1.16 4.02 -19.06
CA GLY A 276 -0.07 5.00 -18.96
C GLY A 276 0.15 5.54 -17.55
N ALA A 277 1.05 6.51 -17.45
CA ALA A 277 1.44 7.11 -16.18
C ALA A 277 0.31 7.95 -15.55
N ILE A 278 0.33 8.02 -14.21
CA ILE A 278 -0.43 9.04 -13.47
C ILE A 278 0.24 10.40 -13.74
N PRO A 279 -0.47 11.42 -14.26
CA PRO A 279 0.15 12.71 -14.57
C PRO A 279 0.65 13.43 -13.32
N GLU A 280 1.87 13.99 -13.39
CA GLU A 280 2.44 14.81 -12.32
C GLU A 280 1.56 16.03 -12.00
N SER A 281 0.86 16.56 -13.00
CA SER A 281 -0.03 17.73 -12.87
C SER A 281 -1.16 17.52 -11.88
N LEU A 282 -1.57 16.26 -11.59
CA LEU A 282 -2.57 15.99 -10.56
C LEU A 282 -2.13 16.49 -9.18
N GLY A 283 -0.83 16.59 -8.91
CA GLY A 283 -0.26 17.16 -7.69
C GLY A 283 -0.60 18.64 -7.46
N ASN A 284 -1.12 19.36 -8.47
CA ASN A 284 -1.54 20.76 -8.34
C ASN A 284 -2.91 20.94 -7.67
N LEU A 285 -3.68 19.86 -7.50
CA LEU A 285 -5.06 19.88 -7.03
C LEU A 285 -5.18 19.99 -5.51
N SER A 286 -4.75 21.13 -4.95
CA SER A 286 -4.68 21.35 -3.48
C SER A 286 -5.99 21.15 -2.70
N ASN A 287 -7.15 21.22 -3.35
CA ASN A 287 -8.48 20.99 -2.74
C ASN A 287 -8.95 19.53 -2.86
N LEU A 288 -8.19 18.65 -3.52
CA LEU A 288 -8.59 17.27 -3.77
C LEU A 288 -8.60 16.49 -2.45
N GLU A 289 -9.77 15.97 -2.10
CA GLU A 289 -9.98 15.12 -0.92
C GLU A 289 -10.03 13.63 -1.27
N LYS A 290 -10.40 13.28 -2.52
CA LYS A 290 -10.49 11.89 -2.97
C LYS A 290 -9.92 11.71 -4.37
N LEU A 291 -8.96 10.79 -4.49
CA LEU A 291 -8.42 10.30 -5.74
C LEU A 291 -8.56 8.76 -5.81
N ALA A 292 -9.45 8.27 -6.67
CA ALA A 292 -9.67 6.84 -6.86
C ALA A 292 -9.47 6.43 -8.33
N LEU A 293 -8.34 5.76 -8.58
CA LEU A 293 -7.88 5.30 -9.90
C LEU A 293 -7.65 3.78 -9.95
N ASN A 294 -8.04 3.06 -8.89
CA ASN A 294 -7.84 1.62 -8.78
C ASN A 294 -8.55 0.81 -9.87
N SER A 295 -8.13 -0.44 -10.07
CA SER A 295 -8.75 -1.34 -11.07
C SER A 295 -8.72 -0.73 -12.49
N ASN A 296 -7.51 -0.39 -12.95
CA ASN A 296 -7.19 0.08 -14.30
C ASN A 296 -5.88 -0.60 -14.76
N GLU A 297 -5.32 -0.16 -15.88
CA GLU A 297 -4.04 -0.60 -16.45
C GLU A 297 -2.97 0.51 -16.34
N LEU A 298 -3.02 1.33 -15.27
CA LEU A 298 -2.07 2.43 -15.08
C LEU A 298 -0.67 1.87 -14.78
N SER A 299 0.35 2.45 -15.41
CA SER A 299 1.73 2.00 -15.37
C SER A 299 2.68 3.06 -14.80
N ASP A 300 3.98 2.77 -14.82
CA ASP A 300 5.05 3.65 -14.32
C ASP A 300 5.01 3.92 -12.81
N SER A 301 5.84 4.84 -12.34
CA SER A 301 5.97 5.19 -10.92
C SER A 301 4.83 6.09 -10.43
N ILE A 302 4.51 5.97 -9.15
CA ILE A 302 3.67 6.95 -8.45
C ILE A 302 4.40 8.31 -8.45
N PRO A 303 3.81 9.39 -8.97
CA PRO A 303 4.47 10.70 -9.00
C PRO A 303 4.71 11.28 -7.61
N GLU A 304 5.90 11.81 -7.37
CA GLU A 304 6.23 12.51 -6.11
C GLU A 304 5.30 13.70 -5.86
N SER A 305 4.82 14.35 -6.92
CA SER A 305 3.94 15.51 -6.85
C SER A 305 2.60 15.22 -6.16
N LEU A 306 2.16 13.95 -6.10
CA LEU A 306 0.96 13.58 -5.33
C LEU A 306 1.11 13.89 -3.84
N GLY A 307 2.34 13.95 -3.32
CA GLY A 307 2.63 14.40 -1.95
C GLY A 307 2.24 15.85 -1.64
N ASN A 308 1.89 16.66 -2.64
CA ASN A 308 1.44 18.04 -2.46
C ASN A 308 -0.05 18.17 -2.11
N LEU A 309 -0.81 17.07 -2.17
CA LEU A 309 -2.27 17.05 -2.00
C LEU A 309 -2.69 17.06 -0.52
N ASN A 310 -2.38 18.15 0.19
CA ASN A 310 -2.57 18.23 1.65
C ASN A 310 -4.02 18.03 2.15
N SER A 311 -5.02 18.22 1.29
CA SER A 311 -6.44 17.98 1.61
C SER A 311 -6.89 16.53 1.39
N LEU A 312 -6.02 15.69 0.81
CA LEU A 312 -6.37 14.34 0.38
C LEU A 312 -6.65 13.44 1.59
N LYS A 313 -7.82 12.81 1.58
CA LYS A 313 -8.29 11.86 2.60
C LYS A 313 -8.24 10.43 2.09
N VAL A 314 -8.47 10.21 0.80
CA VAL A 314 -8.48 8.87 0.18
C VAL A 314 -7.60 8.86 -1.05
N LEU A 315 -6.56 8.01 -1.02
CA LEU A 315 -5.72 7.69 -2.17
C LEU A 315 -5.85 6.19 -2.50
N SER A 316 -6.49 5.89 -3.63
CA SER A 316 -6.77 4.52 -4.07
C SER A 316 -6.18 4.27 -5.45
N LEU A 317 -5.06 3.53 -5.50
CA LEU A 317 -4.31 3.19 -6.71
C LEU A 317 -4.11 1.67 -6.91
N HIS A 318 -4.72 0.86 -6.04
CA HIS A 318 -4.61 -0.60 -6.04
C HIS A 318 -5.18 -1.26 -7.32
N TYR A 319 -4.82 -2.51 -7.63
CA TYR A 319 -5.19 -3.18 -8.91
C TYR A 319 -4.80 -2.34 -10.14
N ASN A 320 -3.51 -2.04 -10.29
CA ASN A 320 -2.92 -1.42 -11.48
C ASN A 320 -1.56 -2.11 -11.78
N GLU A 321 -0.81 -1.54 -12.71
CA GLU A 321 0.54 -1.99 -13.11
C GLU A 321 1.63 -1.00 -12.64
N LEU A 322 1.38 -0.24 -11.56
CA LEU A 322 2.31 0.76 -11.04
C LEU A 322 3.59 0.08 -10.54
N SER A 323 4.74 0.68 -10.82
CA SER A 323 6.07 0.14 -10.52
C SER A 323 6.95 1.17 -9.79
N GLY A 324 8.21 0.84 -9.51
CA GLY A 324 9.12 1.71 -8.77
C GLY A 324 8.81 1.79 -7.27
N SER A 325 9.48 2.70 -6.57
CA SER A 325 9.33 2.87 -5.12
C SER A 325 8.08 3.67 -4.74
N ILE A 326 7.63 3.49 -3.49
CA ILE A 326 6.65 4.38 -2.88
C ILE A 326 7.35 5.72 -2.59
N PRO A 327 6.88 6.86 -3.13
CA PRO A 327 7.50 8.15 -2.86
C PRO A 327 7.41 8.53 -1.39
N ASN A 328 8.51 8.97 -0.79
CA ASN A 328 8.53 9.48 0.58
C ASN A 328 7.63 10.72 0.76
N SER A 329 7.43 11.50 -0.31
CA SER A 329 6.55 12.67 -0.34
C SER A 329 5.10 12.35 0.03
N LEU A 330 4.65 11.09 -0.12
CA LEU A 330 3.32 10.68 0.36
C LEU A 330 3.17 10.82 1.87
N GLY A 331 4.27 10.84 2.63
CA GLY A 331 4.29 11.14 4.06
C GLY A 331 3.86 12.56 4.42
N ASN A 332 3.78 13.48 3.44
CA ASN A 332 3.32 14.86 3.64
C ASN A 332 1.78 15.00 3.69
N LEU A 333 1.03 13.95 3.33
CA LEU A 333 -0.43 13.98 3.20
C LEU A 333 -1.15 13.95 4.56
N SER A 334 -0.99 15.02 5.35
CA SER A 334 -1.44 15.09 6.75
C SER A 334 -2.95 14.85 6.99
N SER A 335 -3.80 14.98 5.96
CA SER A 335 -5.24 14.69 6.03
C SER A 335 -5.62 13.26 5.61
N LEU A 336 -4.65 12.43 5.21
CA LEU A 336 -4.90 11.13 4.62
C LEU A 336 -5.44 10.15 5.66
N GLN A 337 -6.54 9.47 5.28
CA GLN A 337 -7.25 8.49 6.09
C GLN A 337 -7.13 7.09 5.50
N GLU A 338 -7.12 6.97 4.17
CA GLU A 338 -7.07 5.69 3.46
C GLU A 338 -5.99 5.72 2.38
N LEU A 339 -5.02 4.80 2.48
CA LEU A 339 -3.95 4.59 1.50
C LEU A 339 -3.99 3.15 0.98
N TRP A 340 -4.43 2.97 -0.26
CA TRP A 340 -4.55 1.66 -0.90
C TRP A 340 -3.69 1.54 -2.16
N LEU A 341 -2.55 0.87 -2.03
CA LEU A 341 -1.56 0.64 -3.10
C LEU A 341 -1.39 -0.85 -3.45
N TYR A 342 -2.20 -1.72 -2.86
CA TYR A 342 -2.06 -3.17 -3.00
C TYR A 342 -2.29 -3.69 -4.42
N LYS A 343 -1.73 -4.86 -4.76
CA LYS A 343 -1.83 -5.43 -6.12
C LYS A 343 -1.35 -4.46 -7.20
N ASN A 344 -0.07 -4.12 -7.10
CA ASN A 344 0.70 -3.41 -8.11
C ASN A 344 2.06 -4.14 -8.25
N GLN A 345 3.03 -3.50 -8.91
CA GLN A 345 4.40 -3.98 -9.10
C GLN A 345 5.41 -3.10 -8.34
N LEU A 346 4.97 -2.44 -7.25
CA LEU A 346 5.81 -1.51 -6.47
C LEU A 346 6.95 -2.27 -5.80
N SER A 347 8.14 -1.66 -5.73
CA SER A 347 9.37 -2.24 -5.20
C SER A 347 10.10 -1.29 -4.25
N GLY A 348 11.27 -1.69 -3.74
CA GLY A 348 12.02 -0.90 -2.76
C GLY A 348 11.42 -0.96 -1.35
N THR A 349 11.85 -0.06 -0.48
CA THR A 349 11.46 -0.06 0.94
C THR A 349 10.15 0.69 1.18
N ILE A 350 9.53 0.43 2.34
CA ILE A 350 8.43 1.26 2.86
C ILE A 350 9.07 2.53 3.44
N PRO A 351 8.72 3.75 2.98
CA PRO A 351 9.31 4.98 3.52
C PRO A 351 8.93 5.24 4.97
N ASP A 352 9.91 5.66 5.78
CA ASP A 352 9.70 6.03 7.18
C ASP A 352 8.70 7.19 7.33
N GLU A 353 8.63 8.08 6.34
CA GLU A 353 7.76 9.24 6.32
C GLU A 353 6.27 8.89 6.32
N LEU A 354 5.89 7.67 5.93
CA LEU A 354 4.50 7.20 6.07
C LEU A 354 4.05 7.17 7.55
N GLY A 355 4.99 7.08 8.49
CA GLY A 355 4.73 7.22 9.92
C GLY A 355 4.24 8.60 10.37
N ASN A 356 4.31 9.62 9.50
CA ASN A 356 3.83 10.99 9.80
C ASN A 356 2.32 11.17 9.59
N LEU A 357 1.64 10.19 8.98
CA LEU A 357 0.23 10.27 8.57
C LEU A 357 -0.73 10.04 9.74
N ASN A 358 -0.75 10.95 10.71
CA ASN A 358 -1.47 10.78 11.98
C ASN A 358 -3.00 10.61 11.85
N GLN A 359 -3.62 10.94 10.72
CA GLN A 359 -5.05 10.73 10.47
C GLN A 359 -5.37 9.38 9.81
N LEU A 360 -4.35 8.58 9.49
CA LEU A 360 -4.50 7.35 8.73
C LEU A 360 -5.26 6.29 9.54
N LEU A 361 -6.30 5.75 8.91
CA LEU A 361 -7.15 4.68 9.43
C LEU A 361 -6.80 3.33 8.78
N GLU A 362 -6.45 3.36 7.50
CA GLU A 362 -6.15 2.14 6.74
C GLU A 362 -4.98 2.34 5.79
N ILE A 363 -4.03 1.41 5.86
CA ILE A 363 -2.92 1.27 4.92
C ILE A 363 -2.86 -0.16 4.39
N SER A 364 -2.86 -0.29 3.06
CA SER A 364 -2.73 -1.57 2.37
C SER A 364 -1.71 -1.48 1.24
N LEU A 365 -0.54 -2.09 1.49
CA LEU A 365 0.60 -2.19 0.57
C LEU A 365 0.80 -3.64 0.07
N SER A 366 -0.13 -4.53 0.40
CA SER A 366 0.00 -5.97 0.14
C SER A 366 0.06 -6.35 -1.35
N ASN A 367 0.58 -7.54 -1.68
CA ASN A 367 0.68 -8.03 -3.05
C ASN A 367 1.46 -7.03 -3.94
N ASN A 368 2.69 -6.74 -3.54
CA ASN A 368 3.67 -5.95 -4.29
C ASN A 368 5.04 -6.66 -4.18
N ASN A 369 6.11 -6.01 -4.62
CA ASN A 369 7.50 -6.48 -4.54
C ASN A 369 8.32 -5.64 -3.54
N LEU A 370 7.69 -5.14 -2.46
CA LEU A 370 8.37 -4.32 -1.46
C LEU A 370 9.36 -5.17 -0.65
N SER A 371 10.53 -4.60 -0.34
CA SER A 371 11.63 -5.25 0.38
C SER A 371 12.11 -4.42 1.57
N GLY A 372 13.11 -4.91 2.30
CA GLY A 372 13.64 -4.27 3.51
C GLY A 372 12.74 -4.44 4.74
N SER A 373 13.06 -3.73 5.81
CA SER A 373 12.37 -3.82 7.10
C SER A 373 11.04 -3.07 7.11
N ILE A 374 10.15 -3.45 8.04
CA ILE A 374 8.99 -2.64 8.40
C ILE A 374 9.49 -1.43 9.22
N PRO A 375 9.22 -0.18 8.81
CA PRO A 375 9.64 1.00 9.57
C PRO A 375 9.07 1.06 10.99
N GLU A 376 9.92 1.39 11.97
CA GLU A 376 9.45 1.63 13.34
C GLU A 376 8.45 2.79 13.41
N SER A 377 8.58 3.77 12.50
CA SER A 377 7.73 4.96 12.43
C SER A 377 6.25 4.63 12.19
N LEU A 378 5.92 3.48 11.60
CA LEU A 378 4.53 3.04 11.45
C LEU A 378 3.83 2.85 12.81
N GLY A 379 4.59 2.63 13.89
CA GLY A 379 4.08 2.60 15.26
C GLY A 379 3.54 3.95 15.77
N ASN A 380 3.77 5.06 15.05
CA ASN A 380 3.26 6.39 15.41
C ASN A 380 1.81 6.64 14.97
N LEU A 381 1.25 5.76 14.13
CA LEU A 381 -0.06 5.93 13.50
C LEU A 381 -1.22 5.60 14.45
N ASN A 382 -1.39 6.39 15.51
CA ASN A 382 -2.28 6.11 16.63
C ASN A 382 -3.77 5.87 16.28
N ASN A 383 -4.24 6.33 15.12
CA ASN A 383 -5.61 6.12 14.63
C ASN A 383 -5.78 4.89 13.72
N LEU A 384 -4.67 4.20 13.40
CA LEU A 384 -4.68 3.13 12.42
C LEU A 384 -5.51 1.93 12.89
N GLU A 385 -6.47 1.53 12.06
CA GLU A 385 -7.34 0.38 12.28
C GLU A 385 -6.88 -0.84 11.48
N ARG A 386 -6.26 -0.65 10.32
CA ARG A 386 -5.87 -1.74 9.42
C ARG A 386 -4.50 -1.52 8.80
N LEU A 387 -3.60 -2.47 9.04
CA LEU A 387 -2.25 -2.54 8.46
C LEU A 387 -2.12 -3.83 7.66
N SER A 388 -2.02 -3.73 6.34
CA SER A 388 -1.86 -4.87 5.43
C SER A 388 -0.59 -4.76 4.59
N LEU A 389 0.44 -5.54 4.97
CA LEU A 389 1.74 -5.62 4.30
C LEU A 389 2.03 -7.01 3.70
N HIS A 390 1.11 -7.96 3.85
CA HIS A 390 1.24 -9.35 3.38
C HIS A 390 1.55 -9.50 1.88
N LYS A 391 2.18 -10.62 1.49
CA LYS A 391 2.58 -10.90 0.10
C LYS A 391 3.49 -9.82 -0.48
N ASN A 392 4.62 -9.64 0.17
CA ASN A 392 5.75 -8.82 -0.27
C ASN A 392 7.04 -9.62 0.01
N GLN A 393 8.19 -8.96 -0.06
CA GLN A 393 9.53 -9.49 0.24
C GLN A 393 10.12 -8.79 1.48
N LEU A 394 9.27 -8.36 2.43
CA LEU A 394 9.71 -7.63 3.62
C LEU A 394 10.51 -8.56 4.54
N SER A 395 11.63 -8.07 5.05
CA SER A 395 12.58 -8.82 5.87
C SER A 395 12.80 -8.12 7.23
N GLY A 396 13.72 -8.64 8.05
CA GLY A 396 13.97 -8.11 9.39
C GLY A 396 12.87 -8.44 10.39
N SER A 397 12.96 -7.85 11.59
CA SER A 397 12.03 -8.11 12.68
C SER A 397 10.72 -7.33 12.55
N ILE A 398 9.68 -7.81 13.23
CA ILE A 398 8.47 -7.02 13.45
C ILE A 398 8.82 -5.93 14.49
N PRO A 399 8.65 -4.63 14.21
CA PRO A 399 8.99 -3.58 15.17
C PRO A 399 8.15 -3.63 16.45
N GLU A 400 8.80 -3.43 17.60
CA GLU A 400 8.08 -3.35 18.88
C GLU A 400 7.05 -2.21 18.91
N SER A 401 7.34 -1.12 18.19
CA SER A 401 6.50 0.07 18.09
C SER A 401 5.10 -0.21 17.54
N LEU A 402 4.90 -1.29 16.77
CA LEU A 402 3.56 -1.68 16.30
C LEU A 402 2.61 -2.01 17.44
N GLY A 403 3.14 -2.38 18.62
CA GLY A 403 2.35 -2.57 19.84
C GLY A 403 1.69 -1.28 20.38
N ASN A 404 2.08 -0.10 19.89
CA ASN A 404 1.50 1.19 20.29
C ASN A 404 0.16 1.50 19.60
N LEU A 405 -0.19 0.76 18.55
CA LEU A 405 -1.35 1.01 17.69
C LEU A 405 -2.67 0.57 18.34
N ASN A 406 -3.09 1.25 19.40
CA ASN A 406 -4.24 0.87 20.23
C ASN A 406 -5.59 0.77 19.50
N GLN A 407 -5.71 1.39 18.31
CA GLN A 407 -6.91 1.30 17.46
C GLN A 407 -6.90 0.12 16.49
N LEU A 408 -5.77 -0.59 16.36
CA LEU A 408 -5.55 -1.60 15.34
C LEU A 408 -6.50 -2.79 15.51
N GLN A 409 -7.21 -3.09 14.44
CA GLN A 409 -8.20 -4.17 14.34
C GLN A 409 -7.67 -5.34 13.51
N LYS A 410 -6.91 -5.03 12.46
CA LYS A 410 -6.36 -6.01 11.51
C LYS A 410 -4.88 -5.75 11.25
N LEU A 411 -4.06 -6.75 11.53
CA LEU A 411 -2.63 -6.78 11.22
C LEU A 411 -2.34 -7.98 10.31
N LYS A 412 -1.95 -7.71 9.06
CA LYS A 412 -1.66 -8.75 8.07
C LYS A 412 -0.24 -8.59 7.52
N LEU A 413 0.64 -9.46 7.98
CA LEU A 413 2.06 -9.55 7.63
C LEU A 413 2.44 -10.88 6.95
N HIS A 414 1.47 -11.79 6.75
CA HIS A 414 1.72 -13.12 6.19
C HIS A 414 2.38 -13.12 4.81
N ALA A 415 3.09 -14.20 4.44
CA ALA A 415 3.78 -14.33 3.16
C ALA A 415 4.76 -13.17 2.92
N ASN A 416 5.78 -13.11 3.76
CA ASN A 416 6.95 -12.22 3.67
C ASN A 416 8.19 -13.01 4.15
N GLU A 417 9.33 -12.35 4.24
CA GLU A 417 10.60 -12.88 4.75
C GLU A 417 10.89 -12.35 6.18
N LEU A 418 9.85 -11.99 6.95
CA LEU A 418 10.02 -11.42 8.30
C LEU A 418 10.60 -12.46 9.25
N CYS A 419 11.46 -12.01 10.15
CA CYS A 419 12.40 -12.89 10.82
C CYS A 419 12.58 -12.51 12.31
N GLY A 420 13.00 -13.47 13.13
CA GLY A 420 13.24 -13.25 14.56
C GLY A 420 11.99 -13.34 15.45
N ASN A 421 12.15 -12.93 16.71
CA ASN A 421 11.10 -13.07 17.72
C ASN A 421 9.94 -12.09 17.51
N ILE A 422 8.71 -12.58 17.61
CA ILE A 422 7.51 -11.74 17.59
C ILE A 422 7.48 -10.88 18.86
N PRO A 423 7.33 -9.54 18.77
CA PRO A 423 7.31 -8.66 19.94
C PRO A 423 6.15 -8.94 20.89
N LEU A 424 6.46 -9.01 22.19
CA LEU A 424 5.45 -9.12 23.25
C LEU A 424 4.51 -7.91 23.28
N SER A 425 4.96 -6.74 22.79
CA SER A 425 4.18 -5.52 22.71
C SER A 425 2.90 -5.67 21.88
N LEU A 426 2.81 -6.64 20.96
CA LEU A 426 1.59 -6.93 20.20
C LEU A 426 0.41 -7.34 21.09
N MET A 427 0.66 -7.84 22.31
CA MET A 427 -0.40 -8.12 23.28
C MET A 427 -1.16 -6.85 23.73
N ASN A 428 -0.57 -5.66 23.58
CA ASN A 428 -1.20 -4.38 23.92
C ASN A 428 -2.33 -3.99 22.95
N LEU A 429 -2.42 -4.65 21.79
CA LEU A 429 -3.40 -4.36 20.75
C LEU A 429 -4.80 -4.90 21.10
N ASN A 430 -5.45 -4.22 22.04
CA ASN A 430 -6.72 -4.65 22.64
C ASN A 430 -7.90 -4.74 21.65
N ARG A 431 -7.84 -4.05 20.50
CA ARG A 431 -8.88 -4.09 19.45
C ARG A 431 -8.61 -5.11 18.35
N LEU A 432 -7.47 -5.79 18.39
CA LEU A 432 -7.03 -6.70 17.34
C LEU A 432 -7.91 -7.95 17.31
N PHE A 433 -8.65 -8.14 16.23
CA PHE A 433 -9.45 -9.35 15.99
C PHE A 433 -8.97 -10.18 14.80
N SER A 434 -8.08 -9.62 13.97
CA SER A 434 -7.48 -10.34 12.85
C SER A 434 -5.96 -10.14 12.86
N LEU A 435 -5.23 -11.20 13.18
CA LEU A 435 -3.78 -11.28 13.06
C LEU A 435 -3.45 -12.34 12.01
N GLN A 436 -2.63 -12.00 11.01
CA GLN A 436 -2.13 -12.95 10.02
C GLN A 436 -0.64 -12.74 9.83
N ILE A 437 0.16 -13.69 10.28
CA ILE A 437 1.64 -13.66 10.32
C ILE A 437 2.23 -14.97 9.75
N ASP A 438 1.39 -15.78 9.10
CA ASP A 438 1.74 -17.07 8.52
C ASP A 438 2.76 -16.92 7.39
N ASN A 439 3.51 -17.98 7.08
CA ASN A 439 4.48 -18.00 5.98
C ASN A 439 5.50 -16.85 6.11
N ASN A 440 6.31 -16.92 7.17
CA ASN A 440 7.45 -16.04 7.47
C ASN A 440 8.52 -16.90 8.17
N HIS A 441 9.48 -16.26 8.86
CA HIS A 441 10.51 -16.88 9.67
C HIS A 441 10.45 -16.49 11.15
N LEU A 442 9.25 -16.36 11.69
CA LEU A 442 9.03 -15.79 13.02
C LEU A 442 9.12 -16.83 14.14
N THR A 443 9.66 -16.43 15.28
CA THR A 443 9.76 -17.26 16.48
C THR A 443 9.05 -16.63 17.67
N ALA A 444 8.67 -17.44 18.66
CA ALA A 444 8.24 -16.96 19.98
C ALA A 444 8.60 -18.00 21.04
N SER A 445 9.02 -17.56 22.21
CA SER A 445 9.45 -18.43 23.32
C SER A 445 8.51 -18.39 24.53
N GLU A 446 7.77 -17.30 24.73
CA GLU A 446 6.97 -17.07 25.94
C GLU A 446 5.63 -17.83 25.91
N PRO A 447 5.35 -18.80 26.82
CA PRO A 447 4.17 -19.66 26.73
C PRO A 447 2.83 -18.92 26.73
N ALA A 448 2.66 -17.93 27.61
CA ALA A 448 1.42 -17.15 27.68
C ALA A 448 1.20 -16.30 26.42
N PHE A 449 2.29 -15.86 25.79
CA PHE A 449 2.23 -15.13 24.53
C PHE A 449 1.93 -16.06 23.35
N ILE A 450 2.50 -17.27 23.33
CA ILE A 450 2.16 -18.30 22.34
C ILE A 450 0.67 -18.67 22.43
N ASP A 451 0.11 -18.81 23.63
CA ASP A 451 -1.33 -19.03 23.81
C ASP A 451 -2.17 -17.86 23.24
N TRP A 452 -1.73 -16.62 23.46
CA TRP A 452 -2.35 -15.44 22.87
C TRP A 452 -2.25 -15.46 21.33
N LEU A 453 -1.08 -15.75 20.76
CA LEU A 453 -0.87 -15.86 19.32
C LEU A 453 -1.77 -16.94 18.71
N ASN A 454 -1.80 -18.14 19.31
CA ASN A 454 -2.66 -19.26 18.87
C ASN A 454 -4.16 -18.89 18.90
N SER A 455 -4.57 -18.06 19.85
CA SER A 455 -5.96 -17.56 19.93
C SER A 455 -6.32 -16.56 18.82
N LYS A 456 -5.32 -15.87 18.25
CA LYS A 456 -5.50 -14.85 17.20
C LYS A 456 -5.25 -15.39 15.80
N ASN A 457 -4.29 -16.30 15.67
CA ASN A 457 -3.88 -16.96 14.43
C ASN A 457 -3.44 -18.39 14.76
N ALA A 458 -4.28 -19.40 14.54
CA ALA A 458 -3.97 -20.77 14.94
C ALA A 458 -2.87 -21.45 14.09
N THR A 459 -2.58 -20.93 12.89
CA THR A 459 -1.66 -21.56 11.92
C THR A 459 -0.28 -20.91 11.88
N TRP A 460 -0.07 -19.83 12.65
CA TRP A 460 1.16 -19.05 12.58
C TRP A 460 2.40 -19.95 12.74
N ALA A 461 2.49 -20.72 13.81
CA ALA A 461 3.68 -21.52 14.14
C ALA A 461 3.98 -22.61 13.10
N THR A 462 2.95 -23.23 12.50
CA THR A 462 3.11 -24.34 11.55
C THR A 462 3.56 -23.91 10.16
N THR A 463 3.45 -22.62 9.86
CA THR A 463 3.77 -22.06 8.54
C THR A 463 5.07 -21.27 8.55
N GLN A 464 5.76 -21.19 9.70
CA GLN A 464 7.06 -20.56 9.76
C GLN A 464 8.13 -21.50 9.21
N THR A 465 9.04 -20.96 8.43
CA THR A 465 10.29 -21.63 8.07
C THR A 465 11.39 -21.17 9.03
N PRO A 466 12.48 -21.95 9.18
CA PRO A 466 13.64 -21.48 9.92
C PRO A 466 14.07 -20.11 9.42
N CYS A 467 14.34 -19.24 10.38
CA CYS A 467 14.95 -17.96 10.14
C CYS A 467 16.40 -18.18 9.72
N PHE A 468 16.63 -18.21 8.40
CA PHE A 468 17.95 -18.01 7.82
C PHE A 468 18.24 -16.50 7.74
N ALA A 469 17.72 -15.71 8.68
CA ALA A 469 18.17 -14.33 8.76
C ALA A 469 19.66 -14.39 9.04
N SER A 470 20.41 -13.74 8.16
CA SER A 470 21.59 -12.96 8.47
C SER A 470 21.50 -12.43 9.90
N SER A 471 21.98 -13.22 10.85
CA SER A 471 21.76 -12.94 12.25
C SER A 471 22.87 -11.99 12.69
N ASN A 472 22.50 -10.71 12.78
CA ASN A 472 23.28 -9.52 13.15
C ASN A 472 23.98 -8.80 12.00
N ASP A 473 23.74 -7.48 12.00
CA ASP A 473 24.23 -6.40 11.14
C ASP A 473 25.77 -6.18 11.19
N ALA A 474 26.52 -7.27 11.10
CA ALA A 474 27.96 -7.30 10.98
C ALA A 474 28.30 -8.22 9.80
N CYS A 475 28.09 -7.71 8.58
CA CYS A 475 28.35 -8.51 7.39
C CYS A 475 29.85 -8.72 7.15
N LEU A 476 30.67 -7.83 7.70
CA LEU A 476 32.10 -8.02 7.87
C LEU A 476 32.40 -8.08 9.37
N VAL A 477 33.13 -9.11 9.81
CA VAL A 477 33.90 -9.04 11.05
C VAL A 477 35.37 -9.10 10.69
N TYR A 478 36.15 -8.14 11.18
CA TYR A 478 37.59 -8.15 11.04
C TYR A 478 38.27 -7.97 12.39
N GLY A 479 39.41 -8.64 12.54
CA GLY A 479 40.28 -8.57 13.72
C GLY A 479 41.46 -7.65 13.42
N LEU A 480 41.90 -6.93 14.44
CA LEU A 480 43.05 -6.04 14.37
C LEU A 480 44.12 -6.43 15.37
N HIS A 481 45.36 -6.19 14.99
CA HIS A 481 46.53 -6.21 15.86
C HIS A 481 46.94 -4.75 16.22
N ASP A 482 47.37 -4.50 17.46
CA ASP A 482 47.87 -3.18 17.93
C ASP A 482 49.39 -3.19 18.13
N ASP A 483 50.11 -2.50 17.24
CA ASP A 483 51.48 -1.96 17.38
C ASP A 483 52.48 -2.80 18.22
N GLY A 484 52.46 -4.14 18.06
CA GLY A 484 53.43 -5.06 18.64
C GLY A 484 53.19 -5.51 20.09
N LEU A 485 51.94 -5.56 20.57
CA LEU A 485 51.59 -6.08 21.91
C LEU A 485 50.77 -7.39 21.93
N ASN A 486 50.53 -8.05 20.79
CA ASN A 486 49.74 -9.28 20.69
C ASN A 486 48.31 -9.10 21.26
N ASP A 487 47.70 -7.94 21.07
CA ASP A 487 46.34 -7.62 21.53
C ASP A 487 45.37 -7.62 20.34
N THR A 488 44.22 -8.30 20.44
CA THR A 488 43.21 -8.36 19.37
C THR A 488 41.94 -7.58 19.72
N GLN A 489 41.45 -6.73 18.81
CA GLN A 489 40.10 -6.16 18.87
C GLN A 489 39.30 -6.55 17.62
N PHE A 490 38.08 -7.05 17.83
CA PHE A 490 37.14 -7.34 16.74
C PHE A 490 36.28 -6.12 16.42
N PHE A 491 35.88 -6.00 15.16
CA PHE A 491 35.00 -4.95 14.64
C PHE A 491 33.93 -5.52 13.75
N THR A 492 32.80 -4.82 13.67
CA THR A 492 31.72 -5.08 12.72
C THR A 492 31.63 -3.93 11.71
N ILE A 493 31.29 -4.26 10.46
CA ILE A 493 30.89 -3.26 9.45
C ILE A 493 29.41 -3.45 9.15
N ASN A 494 28.65 -2.36 9.30
CA ASN A 494 27.21 -2.34 9.03
C ASN A 494 26.94 -1.79 7.61
N PRO A 495 26.64 -2.64 6.61
CA PRO A 495 26.39 -2.19 5.25
C PRO A 495 25.07 -1.42 5.10
N ASN A 496 24.17 -1.54 6.08
CA ASN A 496 22.88 -0.86 6.09
C ASN A 496 22.96 0.56 6.69
N ASN A 497 24.11 0.95 7.27
CA ASN A 497 24.34 2.25 7.87
C ASN A 497 25.65 2.89 7.37
N ASP A 498 25.75 3.16 6.07
CA ASP A 498 26.91 3.84 5.44
C ASP A 498 28.26 3.17 5.75
N PHE A 499 28.28 1.84 5.87
CA PHE A 499 29.46 1.05 6.24
C PHE A 499 30.08 1.45 7.59
N GLU A 500 29.26 1.90 8.54
CA GLU A 500 29.73 2.25 9.87
C GLU A 500 30.50 1.10 10.53
N VAL A 501 31.70 1.41 11.02
CA VAL A 501 32.60 0.50 11.73
C VAL A 501 32.35 0.62 13.22
N ASN A 502 32.00 -0.48 13.88
CA ASN A 502 31.77 -0.53 15.33
C ASN A 502 32.66 -1.58 15.99
N ALA A 503 33.20 -1.28 17.18
CA ALA A 503 33.91 -2.27 17.97
C ALA A 503 32.96 -3.39 18.41
N LEU A 504 33.39 -4.63 18.25
CA LEU A 504 32.69 -5.83 18.70
C LEU A 504 33.29 -6.29 20.03
N GLY A 505 32.78 -5.76 21.13
CA GLY A 505 33.25 -6.09 22.47
C GLY A 505 34.51 -5.35 22.91
N GLU A 506 35.14 -5.86 23.98
CA GLU A 506 36.39 -5.34 24.53
C GLU A 506 37.62 -5.94 23.83
N THR A 507 38.77 -5.27 23.95
CA THR A 507 40.05 -5.72 23.40
C THR A 507 40.56 -6.94 24.19
N HIS A 508 40.97 -7.98 23.48
CA HIS A 508 41.55 -9.21 24.03
C HIS A 508 43.05 -9.05 24.20
N VAL A 509 43.46 -8.63 25.41
CA VAL A 509 44.87 -8.39 25.74
C VAL A 509 45.67 -9.68 25.78
N GLY A 510 46.78 -9.75 25.04
CA GLY A 510 47.69 -10.90 24.93
C GLY A 510 47.14 -12.05 24.09
N HIS A 511 46.10 -11.82 23.30
CA HIS A 511 45.61 -12.75 22.29
C HIS A 511 45.97 -12.23 20.89
N ASP A 512 46.88 -12.94 20.23
CA ASP A 512 47.27 -12.69 18.85
C ASP A 512 46.36 -13.51 17.92
N ILE A 513 45.54 -12.87 17.09
CA ILE A 513 44.59 -13.53 16.19
C ILE A 513 44.97 -13.20 14.75
N GLU A 514 45.24 -14.24 13.97
CA GLU A 514 45.82 -14.12 12.62
C GLU A 514 44.75 -14.36 11.55
N GLY A 515 44.07 -15.51 11.61
CA GLY A 515 43.07 -15.90 10.63
C GLY A 515 41.65 -15.76 11.16
N MET A 516 40.71 -15.43 10.27
CA MET A 516 39.27 -15.45 10.57
C MET A 516 38.47 -16.08 9.44
N ALA A 517 37.42 -16.81 9.76
CA ALA A 517 36.49 -17.34 8.77
C ALA A 517 35.07 -17.47 9.35
N MET A 518 34.07 -17.28 8.49
CA MET A 518 32.67 -17.48 8.84
C MET A 518 32.14 -18.77 8.21
N HIS A 519 31.50 -19.61 9.02
CA HIS A 519 30.95 -20.87 8.57
C HIS A 519 29.81 -20.62 7.56
N PRO A 520 29.83 -21.25 6.37
CA PRO A 520 28.97 -20.87 5.25
C PRO A 520 27.48 -21.12 5.47
N GLU A 521 27.13 -22.07 6.36
CA GLU A 521 25.74 -22.42 6.69
C GLU A 521 25.24 -21.79 8.00
N THR A 522 26.02 -21.87 9.10
CA THR A 522 25.61 -21.41 10.43
C THR A 522 25.89 -19.93 10.67
N LEU A 523 26.75 -19.30 9.85
CA LEU A 523 27.25 -17.93 10.03
C LEU A 523 28.00 -17.70 11.36
N GLU A 524 28.42 -18.79 12.02
CA GLU A 524 29.30 -18.71 13.19
C GLU A 524 30.71 -18.27 12.76
N ILE A 525 31.35 -17.46 13.61
CA ILE A 525 32.66 -16.88 13.33
C ILE A 525 33.72 -17.66 14.09
N TYR A 526 34.79 -17.99 13.38
CA TYR A 526 35.93 -18.73 13.89
C TYR A 526 37.19 -17.90 13.65
N ALA A 527 38.15 -18.02 14.57
CA ALA A 527 39.42 -17.33 14.50
C ALA A 527 40.57 -18.28 14.86
N SER A 528 41.75 -18.08 14.28
CA SER A 528 42.98 -18.75 14.70
C SER A 528 43.88 -17.83 15.51
N SER A 529 44.68 -18.38 16.43
CA SER A 529 45.74 -17.62 17.08
C SER A 529 47.10 -17.72 16.41
N GLY A 530 47.87 -16.65 16.56
CA GLY A 530 49.30 -16.51 16.23
C GLY A 530 50.26 -16.98 17.31
N ASP A 531 51.53 -16.53 17.23
CA ASP A 531 52.63 -16.91 18.14
C ASP A 531 52.63 -16.06 19.43
N ASP A 532 52.08 -16.61 20.50
CA ASP A 532 52.17 -16.00 21.82
C ASP A 532 53.47 -16.39 22.55
N GLN A 533 54.49 -15.54 22.36
CA GLN A 533 55.78 -15.66 23.05
C GLN A 533 55.70 -15.50 24.58
N ALA A 534 54.62 -14.94 25.12
CA ALA A 534 54.44 -14.69 26.55
C ALA A 534 53.81 -15.88 27.30
N THR A 535 52.93 -16.66 26.67
CA THR A 535 52.32 -17.86 27.29
C THR A 535 53.00 -19.18 26.93
N GLY A 536 53.83 -19.20 25.88
CA GLY A 536 54.59 -20.39 25.45
C GLY A 536 53.71 -21.49 24.84
N LEU A 537 52.56 -21.12 24.27
CA LEU A 537 51.60 -22.01 23.63
C LEU A 537 51.71 -21.92 22.10
N GLU A 538 52.81 -22.41 21.54
CA GLU A 538 53.08 -22.47 20.08
C GLU A 538 52.20 -23.50 19.31
N ASN A 539 50.96 -23.77 19.74
CA ASN A 539 50.18 -24.86 19.14
C ASN A 539 49.04 -24.40 18.22
N GLY A 540 48.85 -23.10 17.97
CA GLY A 540 47.78 -22.54 17.10
C GLY A 540 46.39 -22.98 17.53
N TYR A 541 45.61 -22.13 18.18
CA TYR A 541 44.26 -22.48 18.62
C TYR A 541 43.22 -22.03 17.61
N ILE A 542 42.13 -22.81 17.52
CA ILE A 542 40.89 -22.35 16.90
C ILE A 542 39.94 -21.88 18.01
N TYR A 543 39.38 -20.69 17.83
CA TYR A 543 38.40 -20.07 18.72
C TYR A 543 37.07 -19.93 17.99
N HIS A 544 35.99 -20.05 18.75
CA HIS A 544 34.69 -19.51 18.37
C HIS A 544 34.61 -18.06 18.84
N VAL A 545 34.20 -17.15 17.97
CA VAL A 545 34.00 -15.73 18.27
C VAL A 545 32.51 -15.45 18.44
N ASN A 546 32.10 -14.94 19.60
CA ASN A 546 30.72 -14.53 19.80
C ASN A 546 30.41 -13.27 18.97
N LYS A 547 29.42 -13.38 18.09
CA LYS A 547 28.97 -12.31 17.18
C LYS A 547 28.32 -11.09 17.87
N ASP A 548 27.97 -11.18 19.15
CA ASP A 548 27.30 -10.11 19.89
C ASP A 548 28.30 -9.24 20.67
N ASP A 549 29.39 -9.84 21.17
CA ASP A 549 30.31 -9.21 22.12
C ASP A 549 31.78 -9.55 21.87
N GLY A 550 32.11 -10.21 20.76
CA GLY A 550 33.48 -10.54 20.37
C GLY A 550 34.18 -11.54 21.30
N ALA A 551 33.48 -12.16 22.25
CA ALA A 551 34.08 -13.05 23.22
C ALA A 551 34.68 -14.30 22.55
N LEU A 552 35.94 -14.61 22.89
CA LEU A 552 36.67 -15.77 22.39
C LEU A 552 36.42 -16.99 23.27
N THR A 553 36.01 -18.09 22.65
CA THR A 553 35.89 -19.40 23.30
C THR A 553 36.82 -20.39 22.61
N PRO A 554 37.87 -20.91 23.28
CA PRO A 554 38.76 -21.89 22.70
C PRO A 554 38.00 -23.17 22.34
N ILE A 555 38.20 -23.67 21.12
CA ILE A 555 37.59 -24.92 20.63
C ILE A 555 38.59 -26.05 20.82
N CYS A 556 39.73 -25.94 20.14
CA CYS A 556 40.77 -26.96 20.15
C CYS A 556 42.12 -26.37 19.70
N SER A 557 43.19 -27.02 20.12
CA SER A 557 44.54 -26.76 19.66
C SER A 557 44.80 -27.50 18.35
N THR A 558 45.41 -26.86 17.37
CA THR A 558 45.75 -27.50 16.09
C THR A 558 47.03 -28.32 16.19
N GLY A 559 47.97 -27.93 17.05
CA GLY A 559 49.32 -28.49 17.12
C GLY A 559 50.13 -28.26 15.84
N LEU A 560 49.89 -27.13 15.15
CA LEU A 560 50.53 -26.75 13.89
C LEU A 560 51.44 -25.51 13.99
N GLY A 561 51.69 -24.98 15.18
CA GLY A 561 52.35 -23.66 15.26
C GLY A 561 51.36 -22.53 15.04
N GLU A 562 51.84 -21.45 14.45
CA GLU A 562 51.06 -20.30 14.00
C GLU A 562 50.15 -20.67 12.84
N VAL A 563 48.85 -20.38 12.97
CA VAL A 563 47.86 -20.59 11.91
C VAL A 563 47.48 -19.22 11.37
N SER A 564 48.21 -18.79 10.33
CA SER A 564 48.17 -17.44 9.77
C SER A 564 46.90 -17.14 8.98
N ALA A 565 46.32 -18.14 8.30
CA ALA A 565 45.15 -17.92 7.46
C ALA A 565 44.12 -19.06 7.56
N MET A 566 42.84 -18.73 7.37
CA MET A 566 41.78 -19.74 7.32
C MET A 566 40.62 -19.36 6.41
N SER A 567 39.92 -20.36 5.88
CA SER A 567 38.71 -20.16 5.09
C SER A 567 37.85 -21.43 5.06
N PHE A 568 36.53 -21.28 5.15
CA PHE A 568 35.60 -22.41 4.98
C PHE A 568 35.31 -22.67 3.51
N ARG A 569 35.35 -23.93 3.12
CA ARG A 569 34.98 -24.33 1.76
C ARG A 569 33.45 -24.22 1.56
N PRO A 570 32.96 -23.43 0.58
CA PRO A 570 31.52 -23.16 0.43
C PRO A 570 30.65 -24.40 0.18
N THR A 571 31.21 -25.45 -0.42
CA THR A 571 30.45 -26.62 -0.88
C THR A 571 30.19 -27.67 0.19
N ASP A 572 31.05 -27.75 1.21
CA ASP A 572 31.02 -28.80 2.24
C ASP A 572 31.29 -28.30 3.65
N ALA A 573 31.47 -26.99 3.83
CA ALA A 573 31.74 -26.34 5.11
C ALA A 573 32.98 -26.89 5.86
N THR A 574 33.94 -27.49 5.14
CA THR A 574 35.21 -27.90 5.74
C THR A 574 36.07 -26.66 6.02
N LEU A 575 36.65 -26.55 7.22
CA LEU A 575 37.61 -25.49 7.55
C LEU A 575 38.98 -25.83 6.95
N TRP A 576 39.51 -24.95 6.12
CA TRP A 576 40.86 -25.03 5.58
C TRP A 576 41.72 -23.97 6.22
N VAL A 577 42.94 -24.33 6.60
CA VAL A 577 43.87 -23.43 7.27
C VAL A 577 45.25 -23.53 6.66
N TRP A 578 45.97 -22.40 6.66
CA TRP A 578 47.40 -22.37 6.44
C TRP A 578 48.11 -22.27 7.78
N ALA A 579 49.09 -23.16 7.98
CA ALA A 579 49.97 -23.12 9.13
C ALA A 579 51.37 -22.75 8.67
N ASP A 580 51.92 -21.71 9.28
CA ASP A 580 53.20 -21.14 8.89
C ASP A 580 54.33 -22.17 9.09
N SER A 581 55.20 -22.29 8.08
CA SER A 581 56.26 -23.31 8.00
C SER A 581 55.82 -24.78 7.86
N GLU A 582 54.51 -25.10 7.94
CA GLU A 582 53.98 -26.46 7.81
C GLU A 582 53.24 -26.67 6.47
N GLY A 583 52.30 -25.78 6.12
CA GLY A 583 51.55 -25.79 4.86
C GLY A 583 50.03 -25.74 5.03
N LEU A 584 49.29 -26.33 4.08
CA LEU A 584 47.82 -26.29 4.00
C LEU A 584 47.19 -27.55 4.62
N PHE A 585 46.23 -27.35 5.51
CA PHE A 585 45.52 -28.41 6.24
C PHE A 585 43.99 -28.22 6.18
N THR A 586 43.24 -29.29 6.39
CA THR A 586 41.83 -29.20 6.82
C THR A 586 41.70 -29.51 8.29
N ILE A 587 40.76 -28.84 8.97
CA ILE A 587 40.43 -29.05 10.37
C ILE A 587 38.97 -29.47 10.48
N ASP A 588 38.69 -30.55 11.21
CA ASP A 588 37.33 -30.90 11.61
C ASP A 588 37.06 -30.37 13.03
N ILE A 589 36.40 -29.22 13.10
CA ILE A 589 36.05 -28.55 14.36
C ILE A 589 35.04 -29.35 15.22
N ASN A 590 34.41 -30.40 14.67
CA ASN A 590 33.47 -31.26 15.40
C ASN A 590 34.14 -32.54 15.93
N GLN A 591 35.36 -32.85 15.52
CA GLN A 591 36.12 -34.01 15.97
C GLN A 591 37.34 -33.56 16.79
N ILE A 592 37.17 -33.55 18.12
CA ILE A 592 38.18 -33.08 19.07
C ILE A 592 38.57 -34.23 20.00
N ASP A 593 39.86 -34.58 20.03
CA ASP A 593 40.41 -35.58 20.96
C ASP A 593 41.29 -34.90 22.01
N ASN A 594 40.88 -34.97 23.28
CA ASN A 594 41.57 -34.36 24.42
C ASN A 594 41.96 -32.87 24.23
N GLY A 595 41.13 -32.10 23.51
CA GLY A 595 41.36 -30.68 23.25
C GLY A 595 42.24 -30.38 22.03
N VAL A 596 42.60 -31.38 21.23
CA VAL A 596 43.32 -31.23 19.97
C VAL A 596 42.37 -31.46 18.80
N CYS A 597 42.40 -30.59 17.79
CA CYS A 597 41.55 -30.71 16.60
C CYS A 597 42.01 -31.88 15.73
N ASP A 598 41.08 -32.64 15.16
CA ASP A 598 41.41 -33.55 14.06
C ASP A 598 41.80 -32.74 12.81
N LYS A 599 42.93 -33.12 12.19
CA LYS A 599 43.52 -32.37 11.08
C LYS A 599 44.03 -33.31 10.00
N THR A 600 43.88 -32.90 8.75
CA THR A 600 44.39 -33.62 7.58
C THR A 600 45.31 -32.70 6.77
N GLU A 601 46.55 -33.14 6.54
CA GLU A 601 47.50 -32.43 5.67
C GLU A 601 47.06 -32.53 4.20
N ILE A 602 47.03 -31.38 3.52
CA ILE A 602 46.71 -31.30 2.09
C ILE A 602 47.98 -31.05 1.28
N VAL A 603 48.76 -30.03 1.66
CA VAL A 603 50.04 -29.67 1.02
C VAL A 603 51.03 -29.25 2.08
N SER A 604 52.18 -29.93 2.17
CA SER A 604 53.30 -29.44 2.99
C SER A 604 54.11 -28.38 2.24
N HIS A 605 54.22 -27.18 2.81
CA HIS A 605 54.98 -26.08 2.23
C HIS A 605 55.40 -25.06 3.30
N SER A 606 56.57 -24.44 3.13
CA SER A 606 57.12 -23.48 4.09
C SER A 606 56.90 -22.02 3.68
N ALA A 607 55.91 -21.74 2.84
CA ALA A 607 55.60 -20.36 2.47
C ALA A 607 54.82 -19.69 3.61
N LYS A 608 54.96 -18.36 3.71
CA LYS A 608 54.11 -17.53 4.55
C LYS A 608 52.90 -17.13 3.71
N VAL A 609 51.71 -17.55 4.13
CA VAL A 609 50.45 -17.23 3.48
C VAL A 609 49.55 -16.62 4.54
N GLU A 610 49.30 -15.33 4.41
CA GLU A 610 48.65 -14.55 5.46
C GLU A 610 47.12 -14.49 5.24
N GLY A 611 46.65 -14.60 4.00
CA GLY A 611 45.22 -14.60 3.67
C GLY A 611 44.79 -15.83 2.89
N LEU A 612 43.58 -16.33 3.15
CA LEU A 612 42.94 -17.42 2.40
C LEU A 612 41.49 -17.09 2.08
N ALA A 613 41.07 -17.33 0.84
CA ALA A 613 39.67 -17.16 0.42
C ALA A 613 39.25 -18.21 -0.60
N TRP A 614 38.16 -18.93 -0.35
CA TRP A 614 37.58 -19.82 -1.35
C TRP A 614 36.81 -19.04 -2.43
N GLY A 615 36.99 -19.43 -3.69
CA GLY A 615 36.10 -19.00 -4.76
C GLY A 615 34.69 -19.53 -4.58
N VAL A 616 33.70 -18.83 -5.12
CA VAL A 616 32.26 -19.08 -4.95
C VAL A 616 31.85 -20.54 -5.24
N GLU A 617 32.45 -21.15 -6.28
CA GLU A 617 32.15 -22.53 -6.66
C GLU A 617 32.83 -23.61 -5.78
N GLY A 618 33.73 -23.22 -4.87
CA GLY A 618 34.47 -24.16 -4.01
C GLY A 618 35.53 -25.01 -4.74
N ASN A 619 35.88 -24.64 -5.97
CA ASN A 619 36.86 -25.37 -6.79
C ASN A 619 38.28 -24.84 -6.66
N ILE A 620 38.42 -23.54 -6.39
CA ILE A 620 39.69 -22.81 -6.32
C ILE A 620 39.81 -22.13 -4.96
N LEU A 621 40.94 -22.35 -4.28
CA LEU A 621 41.32 -21.63 -3.06
C LEU A 621 42.38 -20.58 -3.43
N TYR A 622 42.13 -19.33 -3.07
CA TYR A 622 43.08 -18.24 -3.26
C TYR A 622 43.87 -18.02 -1.96
N GLY A 623 45.15 -17.68 -2.10
CA GLY A 623 45.99 -17.31 -0.97
C GLY A 623 46.95 -16.18 -1.29
N SER A 624 47.14 -15.24 -0.36
CA SER A 624 48.10 -14.14 -0.47
C SER A 624 49.42 -14.52 0.18
N ALA A 625 50.53 -14.22 -0.50
CA ALA A 625 51.87 -14.26 0.10
C ALA A 625 52.61 -12.98 -0.28
N GLY A 626 52.78 -12.07 0.69
CA GLY A 626 53.25 -10.71 0.44
C GLY A 626 52.29 -9.96 -0.49
N ASN A 627 52.77 -9.52 -1.65
CA ASN A 627 51.97 -8.78 -2.65
C ASN A 627 51.52 -9.66 -3.84
N VAL A 628 51.56 -10.99 -3.69
CA VAL A 628 51.25 -11.95 -4.76
C VAL A 628 50.05 -12.80 -4.38
N LEU A 629 49.10 -12.94 -5.31
CA LEU A 629 47.95 -13.84 -5.19
C LEU A 629 48.26 -15.17 -5.88
N TYR A 630 48.08 -16.26 -5.16
CA TYR A 630 48.15 -17.62 -5.68
C TYR A 630 46.76 -18.24 -5.73
N ARG A 631 46.59 -19.24 -6.59
CA ARG A 631 45.39 -20.07 -6.66
C ARG A 631 45.77 -21.55 -6.60
N TYR A 632 45.07 -22.29 -5.76
CA TYR A 632 45.16 -23.73 -5.58
C TYR A 632 43.91 -24.41 -6.15
N PHE A 633 44.10 -25.36 -7.06
CA PHE A 633 43.02 -26.11 -7.68
C PHE A 633 42.74 -27.39 -6.88
N SER A 634 41.61 -27.42 -6.18
CA SER A 634 41.27 -28.51 -5.25
C SER A 634 41.20 -29.90 -5.91
N GLU A 635 40.79 -29.98 -7.18
CA GLU A 635 40.68 -31.26 -7.90
C GLU A 635 42.03 -31.83 -8.35
N THR A 636 42.99 -30.97 -8.69
CA THR A 636 44.25 -31.37 -9.32
C THR A 636 45.46 -31.24 -8.38
N GLY A 637 45.32 -30.47 -7.30
CA GLY A 637 46.41 -30.09 -6.41
C GLY A 637 47.40 -29.09 -7.02
N ALA A 638 47.10 -28.53 -8.20
CA ALA A 638 47.98 -27.57 -8.87
C ALA A 638 47.95 -26.21 -8.15
N VAL A 639 49.11 -25.59 -8.01
CA VAL A 639 49.27 -24.21 -7.51
C VAL A 639 49.80 -23.34 -8.63
N GLU A 640 49.16 -22.20 -8.87
CA GLU A 640 49.57 -21.23 -9.87
C GLU A 640 49.55 -19.82 -9.28
N GLN A 641 50.44 -18.95 -9.77
CA GLN A 641 50.34 -17.52 -9.51
C GLN A 641 49.15 -16.96 -10.30
N ALA A 642 48.19 -16.33 -9.60
CA ALA A 642 47.06 -15.66 -10.22
C ALA A 642 47.42 -14.22 -10.60
N CYS A 643 47.93 -13.44 -9.65
CA CYS A 643 48.17 -12.00 -9.77
C CYS A 643 49.40 -11.57 -8.95
N ASN A 644 50.05 -10.45 -9.28
CA ASN A 644 51.21 -9.93 -8.54
C ASN A 644 51.24 -8.39 -8.46
N ASP A 645 50.08 -7.76 -8.50
CA ASP A 645 49.92 -6.30 -8.54
C ASP A 645 49.09 -5.77 -7.35
N PHE A 646 49.16 -6.46 -6.20
CA PHE A 646 48.64 -5.86 -4.97
C PHE A 646 49.51 -4.65 -4.58
N PRO A 647 48.89 -3.58 -4.02
CA PRO A 647 49.59 -2.33 -3.73
C PRO A 647 50.65 -2.46 -2.62
N SER A 648 50.46 -3.41 -1.70
CA SER A 648 51.38 -3.74 -0.60
C SER A 648 51.15 -5.19 -0.13
N GLN A 649 51.74 -5.57 0.99
CA GLN A 649 51.51 -6.86 1.66
C GLN A 649 50.04 -6.99 2.09
N VAL A 650 49.43 -8.12 1.73
CA VAL A 650 48.02 -8.47 2.03
C VAL A 650 47.98 -9.52 3.12
N GLU A 651 47.29 -9.20 4.22
CA GLU A 651 47.12 -10.10 5.37
C GLU A 651 45.71 -10.68 5.38
N ALA A 652 44.67 -9.86 5.40
CA ALA A 652 43.31 -10.41 5.30
C ALA A 652 42.82 -10.62 3.85
N LEU A 653 42.19 -11.77 3.57
CA LEU A 653 41.45 -12.06 2.33
C LEU A 653 40.05 -12.62 2.61
N ASP A 654 39.06 -12.23 1.80
CA ASP A 654 37.80 -12.97 1.68
C ASP A 654 37.13 -12.75 0.31
N MET A 655 36.05 -13.45 0.01
CA MET A 655 35.36 -13.43 -1.28
C MET A 655 33.88 -13.08 -1.14
N LEU A 656 33.41 -12.10 -1.92
CA LEU A 656 32.00 -11.77 -2.07
C LEU A 656 31.24 -12.85 -2.85
N ALA A 657 29.92 -12.91 -2.66
CA ALA A 657 29.04 -13.84 -3.38
C ALA A 657 29.05 -13.65 -4.91
N ASP A 658 29.39 -12.44 -5.39
CA ASP A 658 29.53 -12.13 -6.82
C ASP A 658 30.92 -12.51 -7.39
N GLY A 659 31.81 -13.09 -6.58
CA GLY A 659 33.16 -13.48 -6.96
C GLY A 659 34.21 -12.36 -6.88
N THR A 660 33.86 -11.22 -6.30
CA THR A 660 34.82 -10.14 -6.02
C THR A 660 35.67 -10.47 -4.80
N LEU A 661 36.99 -10.40 -4.94
CA LEU A 661 37.93 -10.63 -3.83
C LEU A 661 38.06 -9.36 -2.99
N LEU A 662 37.90 -9.47 -1.68
CA LEU A 662 38.19 -8.41 -0.71
C LEU A 662 39.56 -8.63 -0.08
N PHE A 663 40.26 -7.55 0.24
CA PHE A 663 41.55 -7.64 0.92
C PHE A 663 41.81 -6.49 1.91
N GLY A 664 42.56 -6.80 2.97
CA GLY A 664 43.18 -5.87 3.91
C GLY A 664 44.69 -5.78 3.71
N LEU A 665 45.33 -4.75 4.27
CA LEU A 665 46.77 -4.48 4.09
C LEU A 665 47.50 -4.43 5.44
N HIS A 666 48.76 -4.89 5.44
CA HIS A 666 49.70 -4.82 6.57
C HIS A 666 50.30 -3.43 6.77
N GLU A 667 50.38 -2.95 8.01
CA GLU A 667 51.07 -1.72 8.45
C GLU A 667 50.99 -0.55 7.42
N ALA A 668 49.82 -0.38 6.79
CA ALA A 668 49.68 0.50 5.66
C ALA A 668 49.19 1.88 6.11
N SER A 669 49.67 2.94 5.45
CA SER A 669 49.04 4.26 5.58
C SER A 669 47.61 4.28 5.02
N ASP A 670 47.25 3.26 4.25
CA ASP A 670 45.93 3.01 3.69
C ASP A 670 45.23 1.94 4.53
N THR A 671 44.34 2.39 5.41
CA THR A 671 43.61 1.57 6.38
C THR A 671 42.30 1.01 5.83
N ARG A 672 42.08 1.14 4.51
CA ARG A 672 40.81 0.76 3.88
C ARG A 672 40.80 -0.69 3.48
N ILE A 673 39.62 -1.29 3.53
CA ILE A 673 39.36 -2.58 2.89
C ILE A 673 39.05 -2.31 1.41
N HIS A 674 39.73 -3.04 0.53
CA HIS A 674 39.65 -2.85 -0.92
C HIS A 674 39.05 -4.07 -1.61
N SER A 675 38.60 -3.88 -2.84
CA SER A 675 38.22 -4.97 -3.74
C SER A 675 39.24 -5.15 -4.87
N PHE A 676 39.55 -6.40 -5.18
CA PHE A 676 40.51 -6.80 -6.20
C PHE A 676 39.82 -7.59 -7.30
N ASP A 677 40.08 -7.19 -8.54
CA ASP A 677 39.60 -7.88 -9.72
C ASP A 677 40.68 -8.86 -10.20
N ILE A 678 40.43 -10.15 -9.99
CA ILE A 678 41.39 -11.22 -10.29
C ILE A 678 41.61 -11.35 -11.81
N ASP A 679 40.59 -11.11 -12.63
CA ASP A 679 40.68 -11.27 -14.09
C ASP A 679 41.54 -10.18 -14.73
N THR A 680 41.44 -8.95 -14.22
CA THR A 680 42.22 -7.80 -14.69
C THR A 680 43.51 -7.58 -13.89
N CYS A 681 43.71 -8.32 -12.79
CA CYS A 681 44.84 -8.18 -11.87
C CYS A 681 45.01 -6.73 -11.38
N SER A 682 43.92 -6.11 -10.91
CA SER A 682 43.95 -4.70 -10.47
C SER A 682 42.99 -4.42 -9.32
N VAL A 683 43.33 -3.42 -8.51
CA VAL A 683 42.42 -2.85 -7.50
C VAL A 683 41.30 -2.08 -8.22
N ARG A 684 40.03 -2.33 -7.87
CA ARG A 684 38.90 -1.65 -8.53
C ARG A 684 38.79 -0.19 -8.04
N GLU A 685 39.07 0.79 -8.91
CA GLU A 685 39.00 2.23 -8.56
C GLU A 685 37.59 2.84 -8.66
N SER A 686 36.61 2.20 -9.32
CA SER A 686 35.31 2.82 -9.59
C SER A 686 34.16 2.30 -8.71
N ILE A 687 33.80 3.13 -7.71
CA ILE A 687 32.51 3.29 -7.01
C ILE A 687 32.22 2.33 -5.82
N SER A 688 31.98 2.93 -4.64
CA SER A 688 31.12 2.49 -3.50
C SER A 688 31.61 1.64 -2.32
N MET A 689 32.78 1.00 -2.31
CA MET A 689 33.19 0.17 -1.15
C MET A 689 34.69 0.30 -0.82
N SER A 690 35.13 1.48 -0.40
CA SER A 690 36.32 1.58 0.43
C SER A 690 35.85 1.96 1.82
N VAL A 691 35.97 1.06 2.79
CA VAL A 691 35.54 1.36 4.16
C VAL A 691 36.74 1.89 4.93
N ASP A 692 36.67 3.15 5.36
CA ASP A 692 37.70 3.75 6.20
C ASP A 692 37.67 3.06 7.58
N THR A 693 38.77 2.39 7.93
CA THR A 693 38.98 1.91 9.30
C THR A 693 39.96 2.86 10.00
N PRO A 694 39.81 3.12 11.32
CA PRO A 694 40.77 3.95 12.03
C PRO A 694 42.06 3.21 12.41
N TYR A 695 42.36 2.07 11.77
CA TYR A 695 43.36 1.10 12.23
C TYR A 695 44.30 0.62 11.12
N THR A 696 45.55 0.33 11.47
CA THR A 696 46.65 0.18 10.50
C THR A 696 47.02 -1.25 10.13
N ASP A 697 46.45 -2.26 10.80
CA ASP A 697 46.88 -3.67 10.69
C ASP A 697 45.69 -4.64 10.74
N ILE A 698 45.23 -5.12 9.59
CA ILE A 698 44.06 -6.02 9.47
C ILE A 698 44.55 -7.43 9.19
N GLU A 699 44.53 -8.27 10.23
CA GLU A 699 45.02 -9.65 10.18
C GLU A 699 43.97 -10.62 9.62
N GLY A 700 42.77 -10.59 10.19
CA GLY A 700 41.68 -11.51 9.84
C GLY A 700 40.45 -10.80 9.33
N MET A 701 39.78 -11.36 8.32
CA MET A 701 38.51 -10.87 7.80
C MET A 701 37.57 -12.02 7.46
N ALA A 702 36.30 -11.86 7.80
CA ALA A 702 35.24 -12.78 7.40
C ALA A 702 33.99 -12.02 6.93
N TRP A 703 33.50 -12.36 5.75
CA TRP A 703 32.38 -11.76 5.04
C TRP A 703 31.38 -12.81 4.57
N ARG A 704 30.15 -12.78 5.10
CA ARG A 704 28.99 -13.45 4.48
C ARG A 704 27.73 -12.62 4.68
N CYS A 705 27.51 -11.66 3.78
CA CYS A 705 26.26 -10.93 3.64
C CYS A 705 25.39 -11.59 2.54
N PRO A 706 24.06 -11.70 2.70
CA PRO A 706 23.15 -12.25 1.68
C PRO A 706 23.16 -11.48 0.35
#